data_AF-A0A9X0I279-F1
#
_entry.id   AF-A0A9X0I279-F1
#
_cell.length_a   1.000
_cell.length_b   1.000
_cell.length_c   1.000
_cell.angle_alpha   90.00
_cell.angle_beta   90.00
_cell.angle_gamma   90.00
#
_symmetry.space_group_name_H-M   'P 1'
#
loop_
_entity.id
_entity.type
_entity.pdbx_description
1 polymer ?
#
loop_
_entity_poly.entity_id
_entity_poly.type
_entity_poly.pdbx_seq_one_letter_code
_entity_poly.pdbx_strand_id
1 'polypeptide(L)'
;MASMDEVVPTRTTRSRSRLRGGLVTVATVLALLAAMGLTVLGLGSADNAVASYDASSWLWSAARSELARVNGVTARVDTRVEVPAARRHPMQVVQTDRMLVLRDLHSGQISALDLATLQITATTPTTPGLGVSVALHEDAAFVVDAVQGVVRQLDPRSLTPVGEPVRYPPGITGGTFDGEGRLWIAVPAEGTVSAITAARLPASGAPDAPVSPQQVETHDVAEPSHELMVSTLDDGVAVLDRTAGALVTVVRGETRRTVLGEQLTGPGTVPARTSGPVVPVTVAGQRQVHAVADGEVRSFTVPGEGDRLGAAVAWAGRIYCADDAAGVVYAFDAAGQLVDTIRGRWGGPLELEVRENHLFINAPNAATARVVNDRHEVREVDKYANDVLGGDPPEEPPPPPPPPPRKPQVSKPGAPRSVTASAGDAQARVSWRPAAANGAEIVRYVVEGAGQRLEVGANQRSVQVEELTNGETYTFSVHAVNAKGAGPARKSNPVTPTAEVPDAPASVSAQARPDGTVVVTWPEANGQGNKIARYAVTATSAGTNAPAGESEGTELVIAAGELEYGTQYAFTVVAVNDKGAASESSPVSDTVVPFTVPGAPAELTAGTVADRPGTVSVQWAPAEANGRPVTGYVVEVGERRSEVTDTRTTVGGLGDGQNVTVRVRAVNEAGEGPEATTTARTVAPPRVTVTGSSATATSATVAFTVDAGGGQATCTLARSGQPATSGPCSSITMGGLTPGTGYTFTVTATNAAGSGTATRAQETDALYGIATCVNGDEPEQRTYCDRDRDGRNGNEIFSVPRQDNDRQVGWAKPGTRLKALCKVRGEEVYAYVYNNDKRSTWWVRVEYSGRNYIPWVWLNLEDGDNINVLPTC
;
A
#
# COMPACT_ATOMS: atom_id res chain seq x y z
N MET A 1 10.27 53.71 33.25
CA MET A 1 9.80 55.02 33.77
C MET A 1 8.30 54.91 34.02
N ALA A 2 7.73 55.72 34.93
CA ALA A 2 6.30 55.97 35.21
C ALA A 2 5.28 54.79 35.08
N SER A 3 4.56 54.27 36.09
CA SER A 3 3.92 54.77 37.34
C SER A 3 2.41 55.06 37.23
N MET A 4 1.66 54.57 38.23
CA MET A 4 0.42 55.17 38.81
C MET A 4 -0.88 55.10 37.97
N ASP A 5 -2.10 55.09 38.56
CA ASP A 5 -2.57 55.21 39.97
C ASP A 5 -3.47 54.00 40.38
N GLU A 6 -3.51 53.53 41.65
CA GLU A 6 -4.39 53.86 42.81
C GLU A 6 -5.92 54.00 42.52
N VAL A 7 -6.88 53.64 43.40
CA VAL A 7 -7.01 53.59 44.90
C VAL A 7 -7.69 52.22 45.28
N VAL A 8 -7.56 51.49 46.42
CA VAL A 8 -7.41 51.76 47.88
C VAL A 8 -8.75 52.25 48.51
N PRO A 9 -9.25 51.81 49.72
CA PRO A 9 -8.54 51.37 50.93
C PRO A 9 -9.00 50.11 51.73
N THR A 10 -8.10 49.77 52.67
CA THR A 10 -8.13 48.98 53.94
C THR A 10 -9.45 48.96 54.78
N ARG A 11 -9.64 48.15 55.84
CA ARG A 11 -8.69 47.81 56.95
C ARG A 11 -9.12 46.65 57.87
N THR A 12 -8.13 46.03 58.53
CA THR A 12 -8.26 45.00 59.58
C THR A 12 -8.35 45.58 61.00
N THR A 13 -8.84 44.80 61.98
CA THR A 13 -8.24 44.73 63.34
C THR A 13 -8.72 43.50 64.15
N ARG A 14 -7.91 43.08 65.14
CA ARG A 14 -8.23 42.03 66.13
C ARG A 14 -8.75 42.68 67.43
N SER A 15 -9.54 41.92 68.21
CA SER A 15 -9.40 41.94 69.68
C SER A 15 -9.87 40.62 70.32
N ARG A 16 -9.41 40.34 71.54
CA ARG A 16 -9.78 39.20 72.39
C ARG A 16 -9.93 39.71 73.83
N SER A 17 -11.02 39.38 74.51
CA SER A 17 -11.10 39.46 75.98
C SER A 17 -11.96 38.31 76.53
N ARG A 18 -11.95 38.13 77.86
CA ARG A 18 -12.64 37.06 78.61
C ARG A 18 -13.44 37.69 79.74
N LEU A 19 -14.53 37.06 80.20
CA LEU A 19 -14.65 36.53 81.58
C LEU A 19 -16.01 35.86 81.90
N ARG A 20 -16.01 35.17 83.06
CA ARG A 20 -17.04 34.35 83.75
C ARG A 20 -18.37 35.10 84.03
N GLY A 21 -19.49 34.46 84.41
CA GLY A 21 -19.80 33.02 84.59
C GLY A 21 -20.77 32.72 85.78
N GLY A 22 -21.37 31.52 85.80
CA GLY A 22 -22.26 30.95 86.85
C GLY A 22 -23.05 29.77 86.24
N LEU A 23 -23.19 28.55 86.81
CA LEU A 23 -23.62 28.06 88.14
C LEU A 23 -25.07 28.40 88.52
N VAL A 24 -25.92 27.47 89.02
CA VAL A 24 -25.92 25.97 88.97
C VAL A 24 -27.28 25.44 89.45
N THR A 25 -27.76 24.30 88.94
CA THR A 25 -28.61 23.32 89.67
C THR A 25 -28.64 21.96 88.94
N VAL A 26 -29.04 20.89 89.64
CA VAL A 26 -28.80 19.48 89.27
C VAL A 26 -30.06 18.61 89.52
N ALA A 27 -30.07 17.42 88.90
CA ALA A 27 -31.02 16.28 88.99
C ALA A 27 -32.05 16.21 87.85
N THR A 28 -32.44 15.03 87.36
CA THR A 28 -32.24 13.65 87.91
C THR A 28 -31.49 12.69 86.96
N VAL A 29 -30.77 11.72 87.54
CA VAL A 29 -30.21 10.55 86.86
C VAL A 29 -30.80 9.29 87.52
N LEU A 30 -31.46 8.41 86.76
CA LEU A 30 -31.73 7.01 87.14
C LEU A 30 -32.40 6.21 85.98
N ALA A 31 -31.62 5.76 84.99
CA ALA A 31 -32.03 4.77 83.99
C ALA A 31 -30.81 4.26 83.18
N LEU A 32 -29.91 3.50 83.79
CA LEU A 32 -28.75 2.91 83.11
C LEU A 32 -28.44 1.51 83.67
N LEU A 33 -27.94 0.63 82.79
CA LEU A 33 -27.34 -0.69 83.07
C LEU A 33 -28.25 -1.80 83.63
N ALA A 34 -28.96 -2.49 82.73
CA ALA A 34 -29.44 -3.87 82.97
C ALA A 34 -29.68 -4.68 81.67
N ALA A 35 -28.71 -4.75 80.74
CA ALA A 35 -28.66 -5.77 79.67
C ALA A 35 -27.32 -5.76 78.89
N MET A 36 -26.32 -6.53 79.32
CA MET A 36 -25.33 -7.09 78.38
C MET A 36 -25.64 -8.59 78.25
N GLY A 37 -25.86 -9.04 77.02
CA GLY A 37 -26.11 -10.44 76.70
C GLY A 37 -26.11 -10.63 75.19
N LEU A 38 -25.15 -11.40 74.67
CA LEU A 38 -25.05 -11.66 73.23
C LEU A 38 -26.15 -12.64 72.81
N THR A 39 -26.81 -12.41 71.67
CA THR A 39 -26.59 -13.25 70.46
C THR A 39 -27.37 -12.79 69.22
N VAL A 40 -26.73 -12.99 68.05
CA VAL A 40 -27.32 -13.30 66.73
C VAL A 40 -28.08 -12.19 65.95
N LEU A 41 -27.47 -11.85 64.79
CA LEU A 41 -28.01 -11.17 63.59
C LEU A 41 -28.53 -9.72 63.71
N GLY A 42 -27.83 -8.79 63.05
CA GLY A 42 -28.25 -7.39 62.92
C GLY A 42 -27.14 -6.35 62.69
N LEU A 43 -25.95 -6.73 62.21
CA LEU A 43 -24.83 -5.79 61.99
C LEU A 43 -25.04 -4.93 60.73
N GLY A 44 -25.77 -3.84 60.86
CA GLY A 44 -25.80 -2.73 59.90
C GLY A 44 -24.68 -1.72 60.17
N SER A 45 -23.42 -2.13 60.04
CA SER A 45 -22.27 -1.24 60.22
C SER A 45 -22.00 -0.41 58.97
N ALA A 46 -22.38 0.87 59.00
CA ALA A 46 -21.87 1.86 58.06
C ALA A 46 -20.42 2.20 58.42
N ASP A 47 -19.45 1.65 57.68
CA ASP A 47 -18.08 2.16 57.54
C ASP A 47 -17.38 1.46 56.38
N ASN A 48 -17.50 2.03 55.17
CA ASN A 48 -16.67 1.82 53.97
C ASN A 48 -17.21 2.73 52.85
N ALA A 49 -17.13 4.04 53.07
CA ALA A 49 -17.71 5.07 52.20
C ALA A 49 -16.72 6.21 51.86
N VAL A 50 -15.44 5.86 51.70
CA VAL A 50 -14.39 6.73 51.13
C VAL A 50 -13.47 5.84 50.28
N ALA A 51 -13.20 6.28 49.05
CA ALA A 51 -12.61 5.50 47.94
C ALA A 51 -13.49 4.32 47.46
N SER A 52 -13.77 4.12 46.17
CA SER A 52 -13.36 4.88 44.98
C SER A 52 -14.54 5.12 44.05
N TYR A 53 -14.56 6.25 43.34
CA TYR A 53 -15.37 6.39 42.12
C TYR A 53 -14.64 5.81 40.88
N ASP A 54 -13.32 5.64 41.01
CA ASP A 54 -12.40 5.27 39.95
C ASP A 54 -11.95 3.80 40.20
N ALA A 55 -12.57 2.86 39.49
CA ALA A 55 -12.22 1.47 39.22
C ALA A 55 -13.43 0.69 38.66
N SER A 56 -14.12 1.14 37.60
CA SER A 56 -15.29 0.44 37.05
C SER A 56 -15.37 0.47 35.51
N SER A 57 -15.85 -0.63 34.91
CA SER A 57 -16.10 -0.75 33.46
C SER A 57 -17.50 -1.30 33.17
N TRP A 58 -18.16 -0.82 32.12
CA TRP A 58 -19.43 -1.33 31.62
C TRP A 58 -19.23 -2.46 30.62
N LEU A 59 -19.46 -3.70 31.04
CA LEU A 59 -19.25 -4.89 30.21
C LEU A 59 -20.53 -5.33 29.49
N TRP A 60 -20.44 -5.58 28.18
CA TRP A 60 -21.56 -6.07 27.37
C TRP A 60 -21.89 -7.55 27.62
N SER A 61 -23.17 -7.89 27.47
CA SER A 61 -23.66 -9.26 27.39
C SER A 61 -24.68 -9.43 26.25
N ALA A 62 -24.17 -9.76 25.05
CA ALA A 62 -24.96 -10.02 23.85
C ALA A 62 -26.05 -11.09 24.05
N ALA A 63 -25.81 -12.08 24.93
CA ALA A 63 -26.75 -13.15 25.23
C ALA A 63 -27.99 -12.71 26.07
N ARG A 64 -27.96 -11.51 26.66
CA ARG A 64 -29.07 -10.93 27.44
C ARG A 64 -29.55 -9.56 26.97
N SER A 65 -28.73 -8.85 26.19
CA SER A 65 -28.83 -7.39 25.97
C SER A 65 -28.66 -6.55 27.23
N GLU A 66 -27.84 -7.03 28.17
CA GLU A 66 -27.54 -6.31 29.41
C GLU A 66 -26.14 -5.69 29.33
N LEU A 67 -26.00 -4.44 29.75
CA LEU A 67 -24.73 -3.85 30.16
C LEU A 67 -24.62 -3.98 31.67
N ALA A 68 -23.53 -4.55 32.16
CA ALA A 68 -23.25 -4.69 33.59
C ALA A 68 -22.10 -3.77 34.00
N ARG A 69 -22.34 -2.85 34.95
CA ARG A 69 -21.26 -2.06 35.53
C ARG A 69 -20.49 -2.94 36.50
N VAL A 70 -19.27 -3.31 36.13
CA VAL A 70 -18.38 -4.16 36.91
C VAL A 70 -17.38 -3.31 37.68
N ASN A 71 -17.34 -3.53 38.99
CA ASN A 71 -16.44 -2.89 39.92
C ASN A 71 -15.11 -3.68 40.00
N GLY A 72 -14.00 -3.05 39.63
CA GLY A 72 -12.68 -3.66 39.57
C GLY A 72 -12.11 -4.03 40.95
N VAL A 73 -12.40 -3.23 41.98
CA VAL A 73 -11.92 -3.47 43.35
C VAL A 73 -12.66 -4.63 44.00
N THR A 74 -13.99 -4.70 43.87
CA THR A 74 -14.82 -5.73 44.51
C THR A 74 -15.03 -6.98 43.66
N ALA A 75 -14.80 -6.90 42.35
CA ALA A 75 -15.12 -7.92 41.35
C ALA A 75 -16.63 -8.31 41.34
N ARG A 76 -17.51 -7.31 41.40
CA ARG A 76 -18.98 -7.48 41.40
C ARG A 76 -19.67 -6.58 40.39
N VAL A 77 -20.94 -6.88 40.12
CA VAL A 77 -21.84 -6.03 39.34
C VAL A 77 -22.53 -5.04 40.27
N ASP A 78 -22.27 -3.74 40.09
CA ASP A 78 -22.89 -2.68 40.90
C ASP A 78 -24.32 -2.38 40.41
N THR A 79 -24.54 -2.42 39.08
CA THR A 79 -25.86 -2.22 38.44
C THR A 79 -25.90 -2.83 37.04
N ARG A 80 -27.12 -2.99 36.48
CA ARG A 80 -27.38 -3.43 35.09
C ARG A 80 -28.40 -2.52 34.40
N VAL A 81 -28.31 -2.44 33.08
CA VAL A 81 -29.33 -1.83 32.20
C VAL A 81 -29.57 -2.72 30.98
N GLU A 82 -30.84 -2.94 30.60
CA GLU A 82 -31.19 -3.62 29.35
C GLU A 82 -31.15 -2.61 28.19
N VAL A 83 -30.54 -3.01 27.08
CA VAL A 83 -30.50 -2.27 25.81
C VAL A 83 -31.58 -2.85 24.90
N PRO A 84 -32.70 -2.14 24.64
CA PRO A 84 -33.80 -2.68 23.85
C PRO A 84 -33.38 -3.11 22.44
N ALA A 85 -34.03 -4.15 21.91
CA ALA A 85 -33.83 -4.73 20.58
C ALA A 85 -32.43 -5.32 20.24
N ALA A 86 -31.38 -5.05 21.02
CA ALA A 86 -30.01 -5.47 20.73
C ALA A 86 -29.68 -6.94 21.09
N ARG A 87 -30.60 -7.90 20.90
CA ARG A 87 -30.42 -9.30 21.36
C ARG A 87 -29.54 -10.09 20.40
N ARG A 88 -28.39 -10.55 20.93
CA ARG A 88 -27.24 -11.12 20.18
C ARG A 88 -26.52 -10.14 19.26
N HIS A 89 -26.82 -8.85 19.32
CA HIS A 89 -26.11 -7.87 18.50
C HIS A 89 -24.69 -7.65 19.04
N PRO A 90 -23.67 -7.59 18.17
CA PRO A 90 -22.35 -7.12 18.55
C PRO A 90 -22.41 -5.60 18.75
N MET A 91 -21.93 -5.13 19.91
CA MET A 91 -21.98 -3.71 20.31
C MET A 91 -20.58 -3.17 20.53
N GLN A 92 -20.29 -1.97 20.01
CA GLN A 92 -19.19 -1.17 20.52
C GLN A 92 -19.68 -0.44 21.77
N VAL A 93 -19.00 -0.63 22.90
CA VAL A 93 -19.23 0.11 24.15
C VAL A 93 -18.11 1.15 24.30
N VAL A 94 -18.46 2.42 24.41
CA VAL A 94 -17.50 3.52 24.52
C VAL A 94 -17.85 4.37 25.73
N GLN A 95 -16.92 4.52 26.67
CA GLN A 95 -17.24 4.93 28.04
C GLN A 95 -16.22 5.92 28.63
N THR A 96 -16.74 6.98 29.25
CA THR A 96 -16.01 7.85 30.19
C THR A 96 -16.70 7.78 31.55
N ASP A 97 -16.08 8.38 32.57
CA ASP A 97 -16.54 8.34 33.96
C ASP A 97 -17.90 9.04 34.17
N ARG A 98 -18.37 9.76 33.13
CA ARG A 98 -19.58 10.58 33.14
C ARG A 98 -20.62 10.18 32.08
N MET A 99 -20.22 9.49 31.01
CA MET A 99 -21.07 9.22 29.85
C MET A 99 -20.76 7.87 29.20
N LEU A 100 -21.79 7.25 28.63
CA LEU A 100 -21.70 5.96 27.97
C LEU A 100 -22.38 6.06 26.60
N VAL A 101 -21.64 5.76 25.54
CA VAL A 101 -22.14 5.76 24.16
C VAL A 101 -22.00 4.35 23.59
N LEU A 102 -23.08 3.86 23.01
CA LEU A 102 -23.22 2.51 22.50
C LEU A 102 -23.42 2.59 20.99
N ARG A 103 -22.64 1.85 20.20
CA ARG A 103 -22.95 1.63 18.77
C ARG A 103 -23.33 0.16 18.56
N ASP A 104 -24.54 -0.06 18.06
CA ASP A 104 -24.94 -1.35 17.51
C ASP A 104 -24.23 -1.54 16.16
N LEU A 105 -23.35 -2.54 16.07
CA LEU A 105 -22.57 -2.82 14.87
C LEU A 105 -23.41 -3.49 13.77
N HIS A 106 -24.56 -4.07 14.13
CA HIS A 106 -25.51 -4.68 13.20
C HIS A 106 -26.43 -3.61 12.58
N SER A 107 -27.13 -2.82 13.39
CA SER A 107 -28.07 -1.80 12.89
C SER A 107 -27.43 -0.45 12.54
N GLY A 108 -26.19 -0.19 12.98
CA GLY A 108 -25.54 1.11 12.84
C GLY A 108 -26.10 2.19 13.79
N GLN A 109 -27.02 1.87 14.70
CA GLN A 109 -27.59 2.83 15.64
C GLN A 109 -26.58 3.18 16.74
N ILE A 110 -26.31 4.47 16.93
CA ILE A 110 -25.63 5.01 18.11
C ILE A 110 -26.69 5.43 19.13
N SER A 111 -26.48 5.10 20.39
CA SER A 111 -27.31 5.48 21.54
C SER A 111 -26.45 6.07 22.66
N ALA A 112 -26.86 7.21 23.22
CA ALA A 112 -26.24 7.80 24.41
C ALA A 112 -27.04 7.42 25.65
N LEU A 113 -26.37 6.94 26.70
CA LEU A 113 -26.96 6.60 27.99
C LEU A 113 -26.50 7.57 29.08
N ASP A 114 -27.44 8.15 29.80
CA ASP A 114 -27.15 8.91 31.02
C ASP A 114 -26.87 7.96 32.19
N LEU A 115 -25.66 8.06 32.76
CA LEU A 115 -25.23 7.22 33.89
C LEU A 115 -25.98 7.53 35.21
N ALA A 116 -26.68 8.67 35.32
CA ALA A 116 -27.46 9.04 36.50
C ALA A 116 -28.89 8.46 36.49
N THR A 117 -29.52 8.32 35.32
CA THR A 117 -30.87 7.76 35.16
C THR A 117 -30.90 6.34 34.60
N LEU A 118 -29.80 5.86 34.00
CA LEU A 118 -29.70 4.62 33.23
C LEU A 118 -30.72 4.55 32.08
N GLN A 119 -31.04 5.70 31.48
CA GLN A 119 -31.94 5.81 30.33
C GLN A 119 -31.20 6.32 29.09
N ILE A 120 -31.68 5.91 27.91
CA ILE A 120 -31.17 6.38 26.62
C ILE A 120 -31.69 7.82 26.40
N THR A 121 -30.79 8.80 26.36
CA THR A 121 -31.13 10.22 26.21
C THR A 121 -31.26 10.65 24.76
N ALA A 122 -30.52 10.01 23.87
CA ALA A 122 -30.49 10.31 22.45
C ALA A 122 -30.09 9.07 21.62
N THR A 123 -30.53 9.03 20.37
CA THR A 123 -30.09 8.03 19.38
C THR A 123 -29.88 8.68 18.02
N THR A 124 -28.83 8.30 17.29
CA THR A 124 -28.61 8.71 15.89
C THR A 124 -28.16 7.53 15.03
N PRO A 125 -28.65 7.37 13.79
CA PRO A 125 -28.16 6.34 12.88
C PRO A 125 -26.79 6.70 12.30
N THR A 126 -25.99 5.68 11.99
CA THR A 126 -24.76 5.76 11.18
C THR A 126 -24.76 4.67 10.10
N THR A 127 -23.82 4.73 9.16
CA THR A 127 -23.60 3.66 8.18
C THR A 127 -23.44 2.31 8.93
N PRO A 128 -24.26 1.27 8.64
CA PRO A 128 -24.16 -0.02 9.34
C PRO A 128 -22.85 -0.77 9.06
N GLY A 129 -22.49 -1.72 9.93
CA GLY A 129 -21.29 -2.55 9.76
C GLY A 129 -20.01 -2.00 10.41
N LEU A 130 -18.87 -2.62 10.10
CA LEU A 130 -17.60 -2.46 10.83
C LEU A 130 -16.82 -1.18 10.50
N GLY A 131 -17.01 -0.60 9.32
CA GLY A 131 -16.29 0.59 8.85
C GLY A 131 -16.69 1.92 9.51
N VAL A 132 -17.37 1.90 10.67
CA VAL A 132 -17.66 3.10 11.46
C VAL A 132 -17.38 2.82 12.94
N SER A 133 -16.56 3.65 13.57
CA SER A 133 -16.30 3.62 15.01
C SER A 133 -16.80 4.88 15.71
N VAL A 134 -17.09 4.75 17.00
CA VAL A 134 -17.34 5.88 17.91
C VAL A 134 -16.15 6.07 18.83
N ALA A 135 -15.76 7.31 19.06
CA ALA A 135 -14.76 7.72 20.04
C ALA A 135 -15.41 8.64 21.08
N LEU A 136 -14.96 8.56 22.33
CA LEU A 136 -15.45 9.38 23.44
C LEU A 136 -14.27 9.75 24.36
N HIS A 137 -14.12 11.02 24.70
CA HIS A 137 -13.13 11.52 25.66
C HIS A 137 -13.71 12.74 26.40
N GLU A 138 -13.72 12.69 27.73
CA GLU A 138 -14.39 13.66 28.61
C GLU A 138 -15.78 14.08 28.09
N ASP A 139 -15.90 15.32 27.58
CA ASP A 139 -17.11 15.97 27.08
C ASP A 139 -17.25 15.95 25.53
N ALA A 140 -16.39 15.23 24.81
CA ALA A 140 -16.39 15.14 23.35
C ALA A 140 -16.66 13.72 22.83
N ALA A 141 -17.57 13.59 21.86
CA ALA A 141 -17.77 12.38 21.06
C ALA A 141 -17.41 12.63 19.59
N PHE A 142 -16.92 11.58 18.92
CA PHE A 142 -16.76 11.57 17.46
C PHE A 142 -17.31 10.29 16.85
N VAL A 143 -17.84 10.41 15.64
CA VAL A 143 -18.09 9.30 14.71
C VAL A 143 -17.01 9.35 13.64
N VAL A 144 -16.31 8.23 13.46
CA VAL A 144 -15.28 8.05 12.45
C VAL A 144 -15.83 7.06 11.43
N ASP A 145 -16.30 7.57 10.29
CA ASP A 145 -16.73 6.74 9.15
C ASP A 145 -15.52 6.53 8.23
N ALA A 146 -14.92 5.35 8.33
CA ALA A 146 -13.77 4.94 7.52
C ALA A 146 -14.13 4.77 6.05
N VAL A 147 -15.36 4.30 5.76
CA VAL A 147 -15.86 4.01 4.41
C VAL A 147 -16.05 5.30 3.60
N GLN A 148 -16.37 6.41 4.26
CA GLN A 148 -16.56 7.73 3.65
C GLN A 148 -15.39 8.70 3.89
N GLY A 149 -14.41 8.36 4.75
CA GLY A 149 -13.34 9.26 5.15
C GLY A 149 -13.84 10.47 5.96
N VAL A 150 -14.91 10.31 6.76
CA VAL A 150 -15.60 11.40 7.46
C VAL A 150 -15.44 11.28 8.97
N VAL A 151 -14.85 12.30 9.59
CA VAL A 151 -14.68 12.39 11.05
C VAL A 151 -15.56 13.51 11.59
N ARG A 152 -16.64 13.14 12.28
CA ARG A 152 -17.73 14.02 12.71
C ARG A 152 -17.75 14.14 14.23
N GLN A 153 -17.56 15.35 14.77
CA GLN A 153 -17.82 15.59 16.19
C GLN A 153 -19.33 15.60 16.47
N LEU A 154 -19.74 14.98 17.58
CA LEU A 154 -21.09 15.05 18.15
C LEU A 154 -21.02 15.65 19.57
N ASP A 155 -22.11 16.27 20.00
CA ASP A 155 -22.39 16.41 21.44
C ASP A 155 -22.73 15.01 22.00
N PRO A 156 -22.00 14.49 23.00
CA PRO A 156 -22.19 13.13 23.51
C PRO A 156 -23.52 12.90 24.25
N ARG A 157 -24.26 13.95 24.64
CA ARG A 157 -25.52 13.85 25.40
C ARG A 157 -26.75 13.83 24.50
N SER A 158 -26.71 14.63 23.43
CA SER A 158 -27.80 14.78 22.45
C SER A 158 -27.55 14.03 21.13
N LEU A 159 -26.32 13.58 20.88
CA LEU A 159 -25.82 13.03 19.61
C LEU A 159 -26.01 13.97 18.41
N THR A 160 -26.16 15.27 18.64
CA THR A 160 -26.27 16.28 17.57
C THR A 160 -24.89 16.64 17.03
N PRO A 161 -24.69 16.77 15.70
CA PRO A 161 -23.44 17.22 15.09
C PRO A 161 -22.93 18.57 15.60
N VAL A 162 -21.62 18.67 15.75
CA VAL A 162 -20.89 19.88 16.18
C VAL A 162 -20.01 20.36 15.04
N GLY A 163 -20.39 21.47 14.42
CA GLY A 163 -19.68 22.08 13.29
C GLY A 163 -19.67 21.21 12.02
N GLU A 164 -18.72 21.52 11.14
CA GLU A 164 -18.43 20.72 9.94
C GLU A 164 -17.50 19.55 10.27
N PRO A 165 -17.69 18.37 9.66
CA PRO A 165 -16.78 17.24 9.83
C PRO A 165 -15.42 17.49 9.16
N VAL A 166 -14.37 16.91 9.75
CA VAL A 166 -13.07 16.74 9.07
C VAL A 166 -13.24 15.64 8.01
N ARG A 167 -12.56 15.80 6.86
CA ARG A 167 -12.63 14.88 5.73
C ARG A 167 -11.23 14.46 5.28
N TYR A 168 -11.11 13.19 4.95
CA TYR A 168 -9.90 12.52 4.47
C TYR A 168 -10.24 11.70 3.21
N PRO A 169 -9.22 11.23 2.46
CA PRO A 169 -9.39 10.08 1.58
C PRO A 169 -10.04 8.90 2.33
N PRO A 170 -11.03 8.21 1.75
CA PRO A 170 -11.64 7.04 2.37
C PRO A 170 -10.65 5.88 2.62
N GLY A 171 -11.00 5.00 3.56
CA GLY A 171 -10.13 3.93 4.04
C GLY A 171 -9.27 4.32 5.26
N ILE A 172 -9.60 5.42 5.95
CA ILE A 172 -8.95 5.81 7.21
C ILE A 172 -9.12 4.75 8.30
N THR A 173 -8.20 4.73 9.27
CA THR A 173 -8.12 3.71 10.33
C THR A 173 -7.73 4.32 11.68
N GLY A 174 -8.03 3.63 12.78
CA GLY A 174 -7.95 4.18 14.14
C GLY A 174 -9.28 4.80 14.61
N GLY A 175 -9.22 6.03 15.13
CA GLY A 175 -10.39 6.68 15.75
C GLY A 175 -10.50 6.43 17.25
N THR A 176 -9.37 6.49 17.97
CA THR A 176 -9.34 6.54 19.44
C THR A 176 -8.65 7.81 19.93
N PHE A 177 -8.88 8.17 21.18
CA PHE A 177 -8.25 9.32 21.84
C PHE A 177 -6.98 8.90 22.59
N ASP A 178 -5.94 9.75 22.54
CA ASP A 178 -4.80 9.66 23.46
C ASP A 178 -5.14 10.21 24.86
N GLY A 179 -4.19 10.16 25.80
CA GLY A 179 -4.38 10.67 27.16
C GLY A 179 -4.43 12.20 27.28
N GLU A 180 -4.17 12.95 26.20
CA GLU A 180 -4.23 14.41 26.14
C GLU A 180 -5.49 14.92 25.40
N GLY A 181 -6.42 14.02 25.04
CA GLY A 181 -7.69 14.35 24.39
C GLY A 181 -7.60 14.65 22.89
N ARG A 182 -6.53 14.21 22.21
CA ARG A 182 -6.42 14.25 20.74
C ARG A 182 -6.97 12.96 20.13
N LEU A 183 -7.88 13.07 19.17
CA LEU A 183 -8.38 11.94 18.38
C LEU A 183 -7.40 11.62 17.26
N TRP A 184 -6.85 10.41 17.22
CA TRP A 184 -5.85 10.02 16.21
C TRP A 184 -6.44 9.12 15.12
N ILE A 185 -6.15 9.49 13.86
CA ILE A 185 -6.63 8.87 12.62
C ILE A 185 -5.45 8.63 11.69
N ALA A 186 -5.24 7.41 11.20
CA ALA A 186 -4.30 7.16 10.10
C ALA A 186 -5.01 7.15 8.75
N VAL A 187 -4.28 7.59 7.71
CA VAL A 187 -4.78 7.77 6.34
C VAL A 187 -3.90 6.91 5.39
N PRO A 188 -4.23 5.62 5.22
CA PRO A 188 -3.45 4.69 4.37
C PRO A 188 -3.15 5.22 2.97
N ALA A 189 -4.13 5.87 2.32
CA ALA A 189 -3.98 6.43 0.98
C ALA A 189 -2.90 7.54 0.87
N GLU A 190 -2.52 8.17 1.98
CA GLU A 190 -1.50 9.23 2.04
C GLU A 190 -0.21 8.78 2.75
N GLY A 191 -0.24 7.67 3.50
CA GLY A 191 0.88 7.24 4.34
C GLY A 191 1.00 8.03 5.67
N THR A 192 -0.02 8.80 6.03
CA THR A 192 0.02 9.76 7.15
C THR A 192 -0.78 9.32 8.39
N VAL A 193 -0.53 9.97 9.52
CA VAL A 193 -1.39 9.96 10.71
C VAL A 193 -1.70 11.39 11.14
N SER A 194 -2.92 11.63 11.62
CA SER A 194 -3.50 12.93 11.90
C SER A 194 -4.12 12.98 13.29
N ALA A 195 -3.71 13.94 14.12
CA ALA A 195 -4.36 14.28 15.38
C ALA A 195 -5.44 15.34 15.17
N ILE A 196 -6.62 15.15 15.76
CA ILE A 196 -7.77 16.07 15.66
C ILE A 196 -8.15 16.54 17.06
N THR A 197 -8.17 17.85 17.29
CA THR A 197 -8.62 18.43 18.58
C THR A 197 -10.11 18.73 18.55
N ALA A 198 -10.82 18.31 19.60
CA ALA A 198 -12.25 18.57 19.75
C ALA A 198 -12.57 20.07 19.81
N ALA A 199 -13.62 20.50 19.11
CA ALA A 199 -14.22 21.81 19.32
C ALA A 199 -14.86 21.88 20.70
N ARG A 200 -14.69 23.00 21.42
CA ARG A 200 -15.36 23.19 22.71
C ARG A 200 -16.86 23.36 22.49
N LEU A 201 -17.67 22.53 23.16
CA LEU A 201 -19.11 22.71 23.21
C LEU A 201 -19.44 24.08 23.85
N PRO A 202 -20.36 24.87 23.28
CA PRO A 202 -20.73 26.16 23.87
C PRO A 202 -21.49 25.96 25.18
N ALA A 203 -21.13 26.73 26.20
CA ALA A 203 -21.91 26.78 27.44
C ALA A 203 -23.35 27.25 27.14
N SER A 204 -24.34 26.61 27.78
CA SER A 204 -25.75 26.74 27.42
C SER A 204 -26.26 28.20 27.43
N GLY A 205 -26.57 28.73 26.23
CA GLY A 205 -27.28 29.99 26.07
C GLY A 205 -26.53 31.15 25.40
N ALA A 206 -25.28 30.96 24.96
CA ALA A 206 -24.52 32.01 24.24
C ALA A 206 -24.38 31.69 22.74
N PRO A 207 -24.71 32.63 21.83
CA PRO A 207 -24.41 32.52 20.40
C PRO A 207 -23.05 33.16 20.08
N ASP A 208 -22.07 32.35 19.68
CA ASP A 208 -20.78 32.82 19.18
C ASP A 208 -20.27 31.94 18.02
N ALA A 209 -19.13 32.33 17.43
CA ALA A 209 -18.56 31.84 16.16
C ALA A 209 -18.64 30.31 15.86
N PRO A 210 -18.68 29.91 14.56
CA PRO A 210 -18.81 28.51 14.15
C PRO A 210 -17.69 27.62 14.69
N VAL A 211 -18.07 26.70 15.58
CA VAL A 211 -17.20 25.72 16.24
C VAL A 211 -17.18 24.40 15.45
N SER A 212 -16.20 24.28 14.55
CA SER A 212 -15.74 23.01 13.96
C SER A 212 -14.48 22.51 14.68
N PRO A 213 -14.14 21.20 14.62
CA PRO A 213 -12.90 20.66 15.18
C PRO A 213 -11.68 21.47 14.73
N GLN A 214 -10.84 21.90 15.68
CA GLN A 214 -9.78 22.86 15.39
C GLN A 214 -8.43 22.16 15.20
N GLN A 215 -7.91 22.33 13.98
CA GLN A 215 -6.53 22.05 13.58
C GLN A 215 -6.14 20.56 13.60
N VAL A 216 -5.46 20.16 12.53
CA VAL A 216 -4.95 18.79 12.36
C VAL A 216 -3.43 18.83 12.44
N GLU A 217 -2.83 18.04 13.32
CA GLU A 217 -1.38 17.76 13.30
C GLU A 217 -1.16 16.49 12.50
N THR A 218 -0.67 16.62 11.26
CA THR A 218 -0.43 15.49 10.35
C THR A 218 1.06 15.15 10.29
N HIS A 219 1.38 13.86 10.41
CA HIS A 219 2.72 13.31 10.40
C HIS A 219 2.84 12.18 9.38
N ASP A 220 3.91 12.18 8.58
CA ASP A 220 4.25 11.07 7.70
C ASP A 220 4.70 9.86 8.53
N VAL A 221 4.15 8.67 8.26
CA VAL A 221 4.46 7.44 9.02
C VAL A 221 4.79 6.24 8.13
N ALA A 222 4.30 6.21 6.90
CA ALA A 222 4.57 5.18 5.89
C ALA A 222 4.59 5.79 4.48
N GLU A 223 4.87 4.99 3.47
CA GLU A 223 4.61 5.38 2.08
C GLU A 223 3.09 5.34 1.78
N PRO A 224 2.59 6.09 0.78
CA PRO A 224 1.20 6.01 0.36
C PRO A 224 0.74 4.59 0.00
N SER A 225 -0.52 4.29 0.32
CA SER A 225 -1.17 2.98 0.14
C SER A 225 -0.59 1.81 0.96
N HIS A 226 0.26 2.09 1.96
CA HIS A 226 0.63 1.08 2.97
C HIS A 226 -0.56 0.75 3.89
N GLU A 227 -0.67 -0.50 4.32
CA GLU A 227 -1.71 -0.93 5.26
C GLU A 227 -1.34 -0.53 6.69
N LEU A 228 -2.18 0.30 7.32
CA LEU A 228 -1.92 0.88 8.64
C LEU A 228 -2.88 0.36 9.71
N MET A 229 -2.39 0.18 10.94
CA MET A 229 -3.22 0.05 12.14
C MET A 229 -2.76 1.04 13.22
N VAL A 230 -3.69 1.50 14.07
CA VAL A 230 -3.46 2.58 15.03
C VAL A 230 -3.67 2.10 16.46
N SER A 231 -2.74 2.47 17.35
CA SER A 231 -2.88 2.37 18.80
C SER A 231 -2.60 3.75 19.40
N THR A 232 -3.56 4.35 20.09
CA THR A 232 -3.29 5.59 20.85
C THR A 232 -2.46 5.29 22.09
N LEU A 233 -1.59 6.24 22.45
CA LEU A 233 -0.71 6.16 23.61
C LEU A 233 -1.26 7.04 24.73
N ASP A 234 -0.55 7.11 25.87
CA ASP A 234 -0.88 8.09 26.91
C ASP A 234 -0.56 9.53 26.46
N ASP A 235 0.39 9.75 25.54
CA ASP A 235 0.71 11.05 24.92
C ASP A 235 1.14 10.83 23.45
N GLY A 236 0.17 10.80 22.54
CA GLY A 236 0.39 10.58 21.10
C GLY A 236 -0.12 9.23 20.59
N VAL A 237 0.56 8.68 19.57
CA VAL A 237 0.08 7.53 18.80
C VAL A 237 1.21 6.59 18.37
N ALA A 238 0.90 5.30 18.23
CA ALA A 238 1.72 4.32 17.53
C ALA A 238 0.96 3.78 16.31
N VAL A 239 1.59 3.83 15.14
CA VAL A 239 1.06 3.34 13.87
C VAL A 239 1.87 2.14 13.41
N LEU A 240 1.20 1.01 13.21
CA LEU A 240 1.78 -0.19 12.62
C LEU A 240 1.64 -0.13 11.10
N ASP A 241 2.76 0.05 10.41
CA ASP A 241 2.92 -0.14 8.97
C ASP A 241 3.06 -1.65 8.71
N ARG A 242 1.94 -2.29 8.38
CA ARG A 242 1.85 -3.75 8.12
C ARG A 242 2.53 -4.13 6.82
N THR A 243 2.58 -3.23 5.84
CA THR A 243 3.23 -3.45 4.53
C THR A 243 4.76 -3.50 4.64
N ALA A 244 5.37 -2.66 5.47
CA ALA A 244 6.83 -2.64 5.67
C ALA A 244 7.32 -3.31 6.97
N GLY A 245 6.41 -3.85 7.79
CA GLY A 245 6.75 -4.50 9.06
C GLY A 245 7.39 -3.58 10.10
N ALA A 246 6.91 -2.34 10.20
CA ALA A 246 7.47 -1.31 11.08
C ALA A 246 6.40 -0.69 12.00
N LEU A 247 6.79 -0.36 13.23
CA LEU A 247 5.98 0.47 14.13
C LEU A 247 6.56 1.88 14.16
N VAL A 248 5.70 2.89 13.96
CA VAL A 248 6.07 4.31 14.01
C VAL A 248 5.32 4.98 15.14
N THR A 249 6.05 5.47 16.14
CA THR A 249 5.47 6.24 17.25
C THR A 249 5.59 7.73 16.95
N VAL A 250 4.50 8.49 17.11
CA VAL A 250 4.49 9.95 17.14
C VAL A 250 4.14 10.38 18.56
N VAL A 251 5.12 10.92 19.29
CA VAL A 251 4.99 11.32 20.70
C VAL A 251 5.48 12.76 20.82
N ARG A 252 4.66 13.67 21.33
CA ARG A 252 4.97 15.12 21.42
C ARG A 252 5.42 15.75 20.09
N GLY A 253 4.98 15.20 18.97
CA GLY A 253 5.37 15.60 17.61
C GLY A 253 6.69 14.98 17.10
N GLU A 254 7.42 14.23 17.93
CA GLU A 254 8.59 13.47 17.48
C GLU A 254 8.17 12.13 16.86
N THR A 255 8.39 11.98 15.55
CA THR A 255 8.16 10.73 14.81
C THR A 255 9.37 9.80 14.91
N ARG A 256 9.17 8.56 15.35
CA ARG A 256 10.22 7.52 15.46
C ARG A 256 9.77 6.19 14.86
N ARG A 257 10.44 5.75 13.79
CA ARG A 257 10.19 4.49 13.09
C ARG A 257 11.10 3.37 13.61
N THR A 258 10.50 2.21 13.88
CA THR A 258 11.14 1.02 14.44
C THR A 258 10.77 -0.21 13.60
N VAL A 259 11.75 -0.88 12.99
CA VAL A 259 11.51 -2.10 12.20
C VAL A 259 11.36 -3.30 13.14
N LEU A 260 10.31 -4.11 12.97
CA LEU A 260 9.98 -5.21 13.88
C LEU A 260 10.77 -6.50 13.60
N GLY A 261 11.26 -6.66 12.37
CA GLY A 261 12.15 -7.73 11.95
C GLY A 261 12.18 -7.88 10.42
N GLU A 262 13.20 -8.57 9.90
CA GLU A 262 13.34 -8.79 8.44
C GLU A 262 12.35 -9.83 7.87
N GLN A 263 11.56 -10.50 8.73
CA GLN A 263 10.73 -11.66 8.36
C GLN A 263 9.38 -11.69 9.10
N LEU A 264 8.57 -10.63 8.99
CA LEU A 264 7.14 -10.75 9.31
C LEU A 264 6.45 -11.54 8.19
N THR A 265 6.06 -12.80 8.45
CA THR A 265 5.40 -13.68 7.46
C THR A 265 3.87 -13.65 7.57
N GLY A 266 3.32 -12.53 8.03
CA GLY A 266 1.90 -12.34 8.25
C GLY A 266 1.59 -10.99 8.91
N PRO A 267 0.33 -10.53 8.85
CA PRO A 267 -0.06 -9.22 9.38
C PRO A 267 0.07 -9.16 10.90
N GLY A 268 0.61 -8.05 11.39
CA GLY A 268 0.58 -7.67 12.80
C GLY A 268 -0.72 -6.95 13.18
N THR A 269 -1.05 -6.99 14.47
CA THR A 269 -2.15 -6.24 15.08
C THR A 269 -1.67 -5.50 16.34
N VAL A 270 -2.32 -4.39 16.66
CA VAL A 270 -2.08 -3.58 17.87
C VAL A 270 -3.40 -3.34 18.61
N PRO A 271 -3.42 -3.16 19.94
CA PRO A 271 -4.64 -2.83 20.67
C PRO A 271 -5.06 -1.38 20.36
N ALA A 272 -6.36 -1.07 20.41
CA ALA A 272 -6.89 0.24 20.00
C ALA A 272 -6.37 1.41 20.87
N ARG A 273 -5.91 1.12 22.09
CA ARG A 273 -5.17 2.02 22.98
C ARG A 273 -4.12 1.20 23.76
N THR A 274 -2.93 1.77 23.95
CA THR A 274 -1.83 1.24 24.76
C THR A 274 -1.55 2.22 25.90
N SER A 275 -1.40 1.72 27.13
CA SER A 275 -0.88 2.52 28.26
C SER A 275 0.47 2.01 28.74
N GLY A 276 1.31 2.95 29.17
CA GLY A 276 2.71 2.71 29.51
C GLY A 276 3.63 2.67 28.29
N PRO A 277 4.95 2.44 28.51
CA PRO A 277 6.00 2.65 27.51
C PRO A 277 6.21 1.48 26.53
N VAL A 278 5.34 0.46 26.55
CA VAL A 278 5.51 -0.78 25.76
C VAL A 278 4.32 -0.93 24.83
N VAL A 279 4.55 -0.83 23.51
CA VAL A 279 3.56 -1.10 22.47
C VAL A 279 3.71 -2.55 22.00
N PRO A 280 2.76 -3.46 22.32
CA PRO A 280 2.79 -4.82 21.83
C PRO A 280 2.19 -4.93 20.41
N VAL A 281 2.94 -5.56 19.50
CA VAL A 281 2.45 -5.93 18.16
C VAL A 281 2.29 -7.44 18.09
N THR A 282 1.07 -7.94 17.85
CA THR A 282 0.79 -9.39 17.79
C THR A 282 0.72 -9.87 16.34
N VAL A 283 1.61 -10.77 15.94
CA VAL A 283 1.64 -11.40 14.62
C VAL A 283 1.06 -12.80 14.74
N ALA A 284 -0.26 -12.88 14.60
CA ALA A 284 -1.05 -14.03 15.02
C ALA A 284 -0.70 -15.32 14.26
N GLY A 285 -0.47 -15.23 12.95
CA GLY A 285 -0.03 -16.36 12.11
C GLY A 285 1.39 -16.89 12.39
N GLN A 286 2.23 -16.12 13.09
CA GLN A 286 3.53 -16.58 13.63
C GLN A 286 3.45 -16.98 15.10
N ARG A 287 2.30 -16.75 15.75
CA ARG A 287 2.12 -16.74 17.21
C ARG A 287 3.17 -15.91 17.95
N GLN A 288 3.63 -14.80 17.39
CA GLN A 288 4.61 -13.92 18.04
C GLN A 288 3.98 -12.63 18.56
N VAL A 289 4.56 -12.09 19.64
CA VAL A 289 4.36 -10.71 20.08
C VAL A 289 5.70 -10.00 20.08
N HIS A 290 5.75 -8.85 19.40
CA HIS A 290 6.88 -7.92 19.41
C HIS A 290 6.55 -6.79 20.39
N ALA A 291 7.20 -6.79 21.56
CA ALA A 291 7.12 -5.70 22.51
C ALA A 291 8.08 -4.59 22.08
N VAL A 292 7.55 -3.43 21.70
CA VAL A 292 8.34 -2.26 21.29
C VAL A 292 8.37 -1.23 22.41
N ALA A 293 9.55 -0.84 22.87
CA ALA A 293 9.73 0.17 23.91
C ALA A 293 11.00 0.97 23.65
N ASP A 294 10.94 2.30 23.66
CA ASP A 294 12.06 3.20 23.34
C ASP A 294 12.84 2.80 22.07
N GLY A 295 12.14 2.26 21.06
CA GLY A 295 12.70 1.76 19.80
C GLY A 295 13.56 0.50 19.89
N GLU A 296 13.65 -0.14 21.06
CA GLU A 296 14.02 -1.56 21.15
C GLU A 296 12.83 -2.43 20.78
N VAL A 297 13.09 -3.60 20.18
CA VAL A 297 12.09 -4.63 19.89
C VAL A 297 12.46 -5.91 20.62
N ARG A 298 11.52 -6.49 21.35
CA ARG A 298 11.68 -7.78 22.06
C ARG A 298 10.58 -8.74 21.62
N SER A 299 10.95 -9.78 20.88
CA SER A 299 10.03 -10.75 20.28
C SER A 299 9.94 -12.02 21.13
N PHE A 300 8.73 -12.51 21.39
CA PHE A 300 8.48 -13.78 22.08
C PHE A 300 7.28 -14.53 21.51
N THR A 301 7.25 -15.86 21.70
CA THR A 301 6.20 -16.74 21.15
C THR A 301 5.11 -17.02 22.17
N VAL A 302 3.85 -16.96 21.74
CA VAL A 302 2.65 -17.24 22.54
C VAL A 302 2.34 -18.75 22.49
N PRO A 303 2.35 -19.47 23.64
CA PRO A 303 2.12 -20.92 23.67
C PRO A 303 0.76 -21.32 23.08
N GLY A 304 0.70 -22.44 22.38
CA GLY A 304 -0.51 -22.98 21.75
C GLY A 304 -0.34 -23.22 20.25
N GLU A 305 -1.45 -23.46 19.57
CA GLU A 305 -1.52 -23.84 18.15
C GLU A 305 -2.57 -22.99 17.40
N GLY A 306 -2.39 -22.83 16.10
CA GLY A 306 -3.28 -22.01 15.26
C GLY A 306 -3.04 -20.49 15.40
N ASP A 307 -3.88 -19.71 14.71
CA ASP A 307 -3.70 -18.30 14.38
C ASP A 307 -4.65 -17.34 15.11
N ARG A 308 -5.52 -17.85 15.99
CA ARG A 308 -6.55 -17.06 16.69
C ARG A 308 -6.05 -16.35 17.94
N LEU A 309 -5.05 -15.49 17.78
CA LEU A 309 -4.57 -14.58 18.82
C LEU A 309 -5.23 -13.21 18.70
N GLY A 310 -5.79 -12.71 19.81
CA GLY A 310 -6.22 -11.33 19.95
C GLY A 310 -5.02 -10.38 20.14
N ALA A 311 -5.22 -9.11 19.81
CA ALA A 311 -4.20 -8.07 20.02
C ALA A 311 -3.78 -8.05 21.50
N ALA A 312 -2.49 -8.28 21.77
CA ALA A 312 -1.95 -8.25 23.11
C ALA A 312 -2.01 -6.84 23.72
N VAL A 313 -2.14 -6.75 25.04
CA VAL A 313 -2.31 -5.50 25.79
C VAL A 313 -1.25 -5.38 26.87
N ALA A 314 -0.58 -4.23 26.96
CA ALA A 314 0.34 -3.91 28.05
C ALA A 314 -0.45 -3.45 29.29
N TRP A 315 -0.20 -4.06 30.45
CA TRP A 315 -0.79 -3.67 31.72
C TRP A 315 0.16 -3.94 32.90
N ALA A 316 0.36 -2.94 33.77
CA ALA A 316 1.19 -3.04 35.00
C ALA A 316 2.59 -3.67 34.81
N GLY A 317 3.24 -3.44 33.66
CA GLY A 317 4.57 -4.01 33.37
C GLY A 317 4.56 -5.47 32.87
N ARG A 318 3.38 -6.04 32.59
CA ARG A 318 3.18 -7.30 31.87
C ARG A 318 2.49 -7.07 30.53
N ILE A 319 2.59 -8.06 29.65
CA ILE A 319 1.86 -8.12 28.38
C ILE A 319 0.88 -9.29 28.44
N TYR A 320 -0.38 -9.04 28.11
CA TYR A 320 -1.46 -10.02 28.15
C TYR A 320 -1.93 -10.30 26.73
N CYS A 321 -1.83 -11.54 26.26
CA CYS A 321 -2.29 -11.96 24.92
C CYS A 321 -3.40 -13.01 25.06
N ALA A 322 -4.53 -12.78 24.39
CA ALA A 322 -5.65 -13.70 24.35
C ALA A 322 -5.48 -14.73 23.22
N ASP A 323 -5.73 -15.99 23.53
CA ASP A 323 -5.93 -17.08 22.57
C ASP A 323 -7.41 -17.47 22.61
N ASP A 324 -8.14 -17.06 21.58
CA ASP A 324 -9.59 -17.27 21.45
C ASP A 324 -9.94 -18.74 21.14
N ALA A 325 -9.01 -19.49 20.54
CA ALA A 325 -9.21 -20.91 20.24
C ALA A 325 -9.02 -21.78 21.49
N ALA A 326 -8.05 -21.43 22.34
CA ALA A 326 -7.80 -22.11 23.60
C ALA A 326 -8.72 -21.64 24.75
N GLY A 327 -9.26 -20.42 24.67
CA GLY A 327 -9.99 -19.79 25.77
C GLY A 327 -9.06 -19.39 26.93
N VAL A 328 -7.92 -18.80 26.60
CA VAL A 328 -6.82 -18.53 27.56
C VAL A 328 -6.25 -17.13 27.34
N VAL A 329 -5.95 -16.40 28.42
CA VAL A 329 -5.07 -15.23 28.34
C VAL A 329 -3.71 -15.57 28.95
N TYR A 330 -2.66 -15.51 28.14
CA TYR A 330 -1.28 -15.70 28.56
C TYR A 330 -0.71 -14.36 29.03
N ALA A 331 -0.02 -14.34 30.18
CA ALA A 331 0.63 -13.14 30.69
C ALA A 331 2.15 -13.30 30.70
N PHE A 332 2.85 -12.34 30.10
CA PHE A 332 4.29 -12.30 29.95
C PHE A 332 4.89 -11.12 30.71
N ASP A 333 6.13 -11.23 31.16
CA ASP A 333 6.87 -10.12 31.76
C ASP A 333 7.56 -9.22 30.70
N ALA A 334 8.25 -8.17 31.16
CA ALA A 334 9.00 -7.25 30.31
C ALA A 334 10.25 -7.86 29.62
N ALA A 335 10.55 -9.14 29.87
CA ALA A 335 11.56 -9.93 29.18
C ALA A 335 10.94 -10.97 28.21
N GLY A 336 9.60 -11.00 28.07
CA GLY A 336 8.88 -11.95 27.23
C GLY A 336 8.73 -13.35 27.83
N GLN A 337 9.04 -13.54 29.12
CA GLN A 337 8.85 -14.83 29.79
C GLN A 337 7.40 -15.00 30.23
N LEU A 338 6.82 -16.18 29.99
CA LEU A 338 5.48 -16.53 30.46
C LEU A 338 5.46 -16.62 32.00
N VAL A 339 4.67 -15.75 32.65
CA VAL A 339 4.58 -15.66 34.11
C VAL A 339 3.21 -16.02 34.69
N ASP A 340 2.14 -16.03 33.88
CA ASP A 340 0.82 -16.55 34.29
C ASP A 340 -0.03 -17.02 33.10
N THR A 341 -1.13 -17.75 33.35
CA THR A 341 -2.02 -18.32 32.32
C THR A 341 -3.47 -18.37 32.82
N ILE A 342 -4.24 -17.34 32.46
CA ILE A 342 -5.62 -17.11 32.92
C ILE A 342 -6.60 -17.94 32.07
N ARG A 343 -7.13 -19.03 32.66
CA ARG A 343 -8.09 -19.96 32.01
C ARG A 343 -9.51 -19.76 32.54
N GLY A 344 -10.51 -19.63 31.67
CA GLY A 344 -11.92 -19.43 32.03
C GLY A 344 -12.89 -20.19 31.11
N ARG A 345 -14.21 -20.06 31.36
CA ARG A 345 -15.27 -20.67 30.54
C ARG A 345 -15.85 -19.65 29.57
N TRP A 346 -15.02 -19.21 28.63
CA TRP A 346 -15.36 -18.15 27.69
C TRP A 346 -16.23 -18.68 26.53
N GLY A 347 -17.24 -17.90 26.13
CA GLY A 347 -18.25 -18.29 25.15
C GLY A 347 -18.03 -17.73 23.74
N GLY A 348 -16.80 -17.35 23.40
CA GLY A 348 -16.47 -16.60 22.19
C GLY A 348 -15.15 -15.84 22.35
N PRO A 349 -14.89 -14.84 21.49
CA PRO A 349 -13.66 -14.05 21.55
C PRO A 349 -13.54 -13.24 22.84
N LEU A 350 -12.29 -12.90 23.20
CA LEU A 350 -11.96 -12.16 24.42
C LEU A 350 -11.64 -10.68 24.16
N GLU A 351 -12.39 -9.82 24.83
CA GLU A 351 -12.14 -8.38 24.91
C GLU A 351 -11.24 -8.09 26.12
N LEU A 352 -10.10 -7.44 25.88
CA LEU A 352 -9.17 -7.00 26.92
C LEU A 352 -9.18 -5.45 26.97
N GLU A 353 -9.66 -4.88 28.06
CA GLU A 353 -9.72 -3.43 28.28
C GLU A 353 -8.89 -3.03 29.50
N VAL A 354 -7.96 -2.07 29.34
CA VAL A 354 -7.25 -1.44 30.47
C VAL A 354 -7.96 -0.14 30.82
N ARG A 355 -8.51 -0.06 32.04
CA ARG A 355 -9.29 1.08 32.54
C ARG A 355 -9.10 1.25 34.04
N GLU A 356 -8.96 2.49 34.52
CA GLU A 356 -8.97 2.85 35.95
C GLU A 356 -8.13 1.91 36.84
N ASN A 357 -6.84 1.75 36.48
CA ASN A 357 -5.85 0.88 37.13
C ASN A 357 -6.19 -0.62 37.23
N HIS A 358 -7.02 -1.13 36.30
CA HIS A 358 -7.33 -2.56 36.19
C HIS A 358 -7.36 -3.01 34.72
N LEU A 359 -7.07 -4.28 34.48
CA LEU A 359 -7.36 -4.97 33.21
C LEU A 359 -8.64 -5.78 33.36
N PHE A 360 -9.65 -5.45 32.56
CA PHE A 360 -10.90 -6.19 32.43
C PHE A 360 -10.78 -7.18 31.27
N ILE A 361 -11.18 -8.43 31.50
CA ILE A 361 -11.22 -9.51 30.51
C ILE A 361 -12.68 -9.94 30.37
N ASN A 362 -13.30 -9.57 29.25
CA ASN A 362 -14.72 -9.83 28.98
C ASN A 362 -14.90 -10.88 27.87
N ALA A 363 -15.93 -11.70 28.01
CA ALA A 363 -16.49 -12.49 26.93
C ALA A 363 -17.96 -12.06 26.73
N PRO A 364 -18.32 -11.36 25.64
CA PRO A 364 -19.69 -10.84 25.40
C PRO A 364 -20.79 -11.91 25.44
N ASN A 365 -20.44 -13.14 25.08
CA ASN A 365 -21.37 -14.27 24.99
C ASN A 365 -21.43 -15.12 26.27
N ALA A 366 -20.67 -14.79 27.32
CA ALA A 366 -20.62 -15.55 28.57
C ALA A 366 -21.14 -14.75 29.77
N ALA A 367 -21.56 -15.49 30.80
CA ALA A 367 -21.86 -14.93 32.13
C ALA A 367 -20.60 -14.36 32.81
N THR A 368 -19.46 -15.02 32.65
CA THR A 368 -18.22 -14.69 33.36
C THR A 368 -17.41 -13.59 32.66
N ALA A 369 -16.97 -12.61 33.44
CA ALA A 369 -15.84 -11.73 33.13
C ALA A 369 -14.77 -11.88 34.22
N ARG A 370 -13.58 -11.30 34.01
CA ARG A 370 -12.52 -11.24 35.03
C ARG A 370 -11.91 -9.85 35.13
N VAL A 371 -11.38 -9.54 36.31
CA VAL A 371 -10.59 -8.34 36.58
C VAL A 371 -9.21 -8.76 37.06
N VAL A 372 -8.18 -8.05 36.60
CA VAL A 372 -6.78 -8.21 37.00
C VAL A 372 -6.27 -6.87 37.53
N ASN A 373 -5.80 -6.82 38.77
CA ASN A 373 -5.31 -5.58 39.39
C ASN A 373 -3.82 -5.31 39.08
N ASP A 374 -3.29 -4.25 39.68
CA ASP A 374 -1.88 -3.81 39.64
C ASP A 374 -0.88 -4.90 40.08
N ARG A 375 -1.28 -5.79 40.99
CA ARG A 375 -0.48 -6.92 41.49
C ARG A 375 -0.68 -8.20 40.68
N HIS A 376 -1.44 -8.12 39.60
CA HIS A 376 -1.84 -9.25 38.75
C HIS A 376 -2.71 -10.31 39.48
N GLU A 377 -3.37 -9.95 40.58
CA GLU A 377 -4.38 -10.81 41.21
C GLU A 377 -5.61 -10.89 40.30
N VAL A 378 -5.99 -12.10 39.89
CA VAL A 378 -7.15 -12.34 39.02
C VAL A 378 -8.40 -12.63 39.86
N ARG A 379 -9.51 -11.94 39.59
CA ARG A 379 -10.82 -12.14 40.24
C ARG A 379 -11.89 -12.41 39.19
N GLU A 380 -12.82 -13.31 39.48
CA GLU A 380 -13.92 -13.69 38.58
C GLU A 380 -15.22 -12.98 38.96
N VAL A 381 -15.95 -12.55 37.94
CA VAL A 381 -17.18 -11.76 38.03
C VAL A 381 -18.29 -12.51 37.29
N ASP A 382 -19.39 -12.80 37.96
CA ASP A 382 -20.62 -13.25 37.31
C ASP A 382 -21.48 -12.03 36.92
N LYS A 383 -21.52 -11.70 35.63
CA LYS A 383 -22.36 -10.62 35.10
C LYS A 383 -23.85 -10.88 35.33
N TYR A 384 -24.26 -12.12 35.60
CA TYR A 384 -25.64 -12.58 35.67
C TYR A 384 -26.18 -12.77 37.09
N ALA A 385 -25.37 -12.52 38.12
CA ALA A 385 -25.75 -12.66 39.52
C ALA A 385 -26.99 -11.82 39.89
N ASN A 386 -27.80 -12.30 40.84
CA ASN A 386 -29.10 -11.70 41.16
C ASN A 386 -29.04 -10.68 42.32
N ASP A 387 -27.90 -10.50 42.97
CA ASP A 387 -27.67 -9.57 44.09
C ASP A 387 -27.37 -8.13 43.64
N VAL A 388 -28.11 -7.64 42.64
CA VAL A 388 -28.10 -6.23 42.22
C VAL A 388 -28.76 -5.37 43.29
N LEU A 389 -28.20 -4.18 43.53
CA LEU A 389 -28.58 -3.30 44.64
C LEU A 389 -29.85 -2.44 44.37
N GLY A 390 -30.98 -3.04 43.94
CA GLY A 390 -32.30 -2.37 43.92
C GLY A 390 -33.44 -3.04 43.11
N GLY A 391 -34.69 -2.89 43.60
CA GLY A 391 -35.98 -3.28 42.96
C GLY A 391 -36.79 -4.36 43.72
N ASP A 392 -38.11 -4.57 43.53
CA ASP A 392 -39.18 -3.72 42.95
C ASP A 392 -40.62 -4.24 43.31
N PRO A 393 -41.72 -3.47 43.12
CA PRO A 393 -43.08 -3.77 43.63
C PRO A 393 -44.13 -4.31 42.59
N PRO A 394 -45.34 -4.78 43.01
CA PRO A 394 -46.30 -5.55 42.17
C PRO A 394 -47.62 -4.86 41.71
N GLU A 395 -48.42 -5.56 40.87
CA GLU A 395 -49.63 -5.09 40.11
C GLU A 395 -51.05 -5.35 40.75
N GLU A 396 -52.13 -4.87 40.10
CA GLU A 396 -53.58 -5.00 40.47
C GLU A 396 -54.53 -5.55 39.34
N PRO A 397 -55.77 -6.02 39.65
CA PRO A 397 -56.65 -6.79 38.73
C PRO A 397 -57.99 -6.13 38.21
N PRO A 398 -58.72 -6.73 37.22
CA PRO A 398 -59.82 -6.07 36.46
C PRO A 398 -61.31 -6.52 36.74
N PRO A 399 -62.36 -5.83 36.19
CA PRO A 399 -63.80 -5.97 36.54
C PRO A 399 -64.75 -6.72 35.52
N PRO A 400 -66.06 -6.97 35.84
CA PRO A 400 -66.97 -7.92 35.13
C PRO A 400 -68.14 -7.33 34.27
N PRO A 401 -68.94 -8.15 33.52
CA PRO A 401 -69.86 -7.71 32.43
C PRO A 401 -71.42 -7.87 32.64
N PRO A 402 -72.29 -7.34 31.71
CA PRO A 402 -73.78 -7.24 31.86
C PRO A 402 -74.66 -8.22 31.00
N PRO A 403 -76.02 -8.24 31.16
CA PRO A 403 -76.94 -9.32 30.69
C PRO A 403 -77.78 -9.07 29.38
N PRO A 404 -78.57 -10.06 28.85
CA PRO A 404 -79.08 -10.09 27.45
C PRO A 404 -80.62 -9.92 27.20
N PRO A 405 -81.08 -9.76 25.92
CA PRO A 405 -82.48 -9.43 25.53
C PRO A 405 -83.33 -10.57 24.85
N ARG A 406 -84.51 -10.22 24.29
CA ARG A 406 -85.61 -11.13 23.83
C ARG A 406 -85.60 -11.54 22.32
N LYS A 407 -86.56 -12.40 21.91
CA LYS A 407 -86.65 -13.17 20.63
C LYS A 407 -87.01 -12.34 19.35
N PRO A 408 -86.68 -12.81 18.11
CA PRO A 408 -86.79 -12.03 16.87
C PRO A 408 -87.78 -12.57 15.78
N GLN A 409 -88.01 -11.77 14.73
CA GLN A 409 -88.77 -12.10 13.50
C GLN A 409 -87.90 -12.75 12.39
N VAL A 410 -88.56 -13.26 11.32
CA VAL A 410 -87.93 -13.85 10.12
C VAL A 410 -87.69 -12.80 9.02
N SER A 411 -86.49 -12.72 8.45
CA SER A 411 -86.15 -11.82 7.33
C SER A 411 -84.91 -12.28 6.52
N LYS A 412 -84.35 -11.40 5.67
CA LYS A 412 -83.03 -11.58 5.05
C LYS A 412 -81.92 -11.64 6.11
N PRO A 413 -80.74 -12.25 5.84
CA PRO A 413 -79.66 -12.29 6.81
C PRO A 413 -79.19 -10.88 7.20
N GLY A 414 -78.69 -10.74 8.43
CA GLY A 414 -77.85 -9.59 8.77
C GLY A 414 -76.52 -9.63 8.02
N ALA A 415 -75.74 -8.54 8.13
CA ALA A 415 -74.36 -8.59 7.68
C ALA A 415 -73.55 -9.63 8.48
N PRO A 416 -72.53 -10.27 7.87
CA PRO A 416 -71.50 -10.99 8.62
C PRO A 416 -70.85 -10.09 9.67
N ARG A 417 -70.37 -10.69 10.76
CA ARG A 417 -69.74 -9.96 11.87
C ARG A 417 -68.24 -10.19 11.85
N SER A 418 -67.46 -9.22 12.33
CA SER A 418 -65.99 -9.33 12.39
C SER A 418 -65.39 -9.85 11.08
N VAL A 419 -65.77 -9.24 9.95
CA VAL A 419 -65.11 -9.50 8.68
C VAL A 419 -63.71 -8.90 8.78
N THR A 420 -62.70 -9.75 8.63
CA THR A 420 -61.27 -9.39 8.69
C THR A 420 -60.55 -10.08 7.54
N ALA A 421 -59.46 -9.50 7.08
CA ALA A 421 -58.55 -10.14 6.14
C ALA A 421 -57.14 -10.14 6.74
N SER A 422 -56.40 -11.22 6.51
CA SER A 422 -54.96 -11.29 6.74
C SER A 422 -54.27 -11.58 5.41
N ALA A 423 -53.24 -10.80 5.09
CA ALA A 423 -52.39 -11.02 3.92
C ALA A 423 -51.58 -12.32 4.03
N GLY A 424 -51.08 -12.78 2.88
CA GLY A 424 -49.96 -13.70 2.70
C GLY A 424 -49.36 -13.47 1.29
N ASP A 425 -48.40 -14.28 0.88
CA ASP A 425 -47.80 -14.15 -0.46
C ASP A 425 -48.84 -14.34 -1.58
N ALA A 426 -49.01 -13.32 -2.43
CA ALA A 426 -49.98 -13.27 -3.53
C ALA A 426 -51.44 -13.61 -3.15
N GLN A 427 -51.81 -13.47 -1.86
CA GLN A 427 -53.10 -13.96 -1.35
C GLN A 427 -53.61 -13.24 -0.10
N ALA A 428 -54.87 -13.44 0.24
CA ALA A 428 -55.48 -13.00 1.48
C ALA A 428 -56.47 -14.02 2.04
N ARG A 429 -56.35 -14.36 3.34
CA ARG A 429 -57.36 -15.13 4.06
C ARG A 429 -58.44 -14.19 4.60
N VAL A 430 -59.57 -14.13 3.93
CA VAL A 430 -60.76 -13.38 4.40
C VAL A 430 -61.52 -14.27 5.37
N SER A 431 -61.80 -13.77 6.58
CA SER A 431 -62.45 -14.51 7.67
C SER A 431 -63.61 -13.71 8.29
N TRP A 432 -64.65 -14.39 8.79
CA TRP A 432 -65.83 -13.75 9.36
C TRP A 432 -66.55 -14.61 10.40
N ARG A 433 -67.16 -13.96 11.40
CA ARG A 433 -68.15 -14.57 12.29
C ARG A 433 -69.52 -14.61 11.61
N PRO A 434 -70.33 -15.65 11.88
CA PRO A 434 -71.59 -15.86 11.16
C PRO A 434 -72.55 -14.67 11.31
N ALA A 435 -73.20 -14.37 10.19
CA ALA A 435 -74.30 -13.42 10.09
C ALA A 435 -75.49 -13.91 10.93
N ALA A 436 -76.34 -12.98 11.36
CA ALA A 436 -77.63 -13.34 11.94
C ALA A 436 -78.53 -13.91 10.83
N ALA A 437 -78.90 -15.19 10.92
CA ALA A 437 -79.76 -15.85 9.92
C ALA A 437 -81.19 -15.29 9.87
N ASN A 438 -81.60 -14.52 10.88
CA ASN A 438 -82.92 -13.88 10.97
C ASN A 438 -84.05 -14.86 10.62
N GLY A 439 -84.08 -16.00 11.30
CA GLY A 439 -85.17 -16.99 11.21
C GLY A 439 -85.27 -17.79 9.91
N ALA A 440 -84.35 -17.64 8.94
CA ALA A 440 -84.28 -18.51 7.77
C ALA A 440 -82.81 -18.84 7.43
N GLU A 441 -82.53 -20.13 7.21
CA GLU A 441 -81.16 -20.66 7.13
C GLU A 441 -80.32 -20.02 6.02
N ILE A 442 -79.09 -19.60 6.38
CA ILE A 442 -78.11 -19.07 5.45
C ILE A 442 -77.58 -20.22 4.60
N VAL A 443 -77.82 -20.20 3.29
CA VAL A 443 -77.40 -21.27 2.38
C VAL A 443 -75.94 -21.10 1.92
N ARG A 444 -75.45 -19.84 1.83
CA ARG A 444 -74.07 -19.52 1.45
C ARG A 444 -73.65 -18.11 1.86
N TYR A 445 -72.33 -17.90 1.86
CA TYR A 445 -71.69 -16.60 1.91
C TYR A 445 -71.06 -16.29 0.55
N VAL A 446 -70.92 -15.01 0.25
CA VAL A 446 -70.28 -14.49 -0.97
C VAL A 446 -69.21 -13.50 -0.56
N VAL A 447 -68.02 -13.62 -1.13
CA VAL A 447 -66.85 -12.77 -0.91
C VAL A 447 -66.48 -12.08 -2.23
N GLU A 448 -66.37 -10.75 -2.21
CA GLU A 448 -66.15 -9.91 -3.40
C GLU A 448 -65.07 -8.86 -3.13
N GLY A 449 -64.05 -8.82 -3.99
CA GLY A 449 -62.88 -7.92 -3.93
C GLY A 449 -61.82 -8.35 -4.96
N ALA A 450 -60.83 -7.50 -5.24
CA ALA A 450 -59.76 -7.76 -6.23
C ALA A 450 -60.27 -8.22 -7.63
N GLY A 451 -61.45 -7.77 -8.05
CA GLY A 451 -62.10 -8.22 -9.30
C GLY A 451 -62.72 -9.63 -9.26
N GLN A 452 -62.44 -10.41 -8.22
CA GLN A 452 -62.94 -11.77 -8.01
C GLN A 452 -64.25 -11.81 -7.21
N ARG A 453 -65.03 -12.89 -7.40
CA ARG A 453 -66.23 -13.23 -6.63
C ARG A 453 -66.23 -14.72 -6.28
N LEU A 454 -66.17 -15.03 -4.99
CA LEU A 454 -66.13 -16.40 -4.46
C LEU A 454 -67.40 -16.68 -3.66
N GLU A 455 -68.09 -17.79 -3.94
CA GLU A 455 -69.26 -18.24 -3.17
C GLU A 455 -68.92 -19.50 -2.35
N VAL A 456 -69.15 -19.46 -1.04
CA VAL A 456 -68.80 -20.56 -0.11
C VAL A 456 -69.99 -21.01 0.74
N GLY A 457 -70.05 -22.30 1.05
CA GLY A 457 -71.21 -22.91 1.72
C GLY A 457 -71.55 -22.34 3.11
N ALA A 458 -72.81 -22.53 3.52
CA ALA A 458 -73.42 -22.10 4.79
C ALA A 458 -72.52 -22.14 6.05
N ASN A 459 -71.65 -23.16 6.15
CA ASN A 459 -70.82 -23.41 7.33
C ASN A 459 -69.41 -22.80 7.26
N GLN A 460 -68.97 -22.31 6.09
CA GLN A 460 -67.65 -21.70 5.95
C GLN A 460 -67.54 -20.34 6.64
N ARG A 461 -66.39 -20.10 7.29
CA ARG A 461 -66.08 -18.88 8.07
C ARG A 461 -64.82 -18.17 7.62
N SER A 462 -64.15 -18.72 6.62
CA SER A 462 -63.04 -18.10 5.91
C SER A 462 -62.99 -18.59 4.47
N VAL A 463 -62.34 -17.83 3.59
CA VAL A 463 -61.92 -18.27 2.26
C VAL A 463 -60.50 -17.77 1.99
N GLN A 464 -59.73 -18.51 1.20
CA GLN A 464 -58.51 -18.01 0.59
C GLN A 464 -58.91 -17.19 -0.65
N VAL A 465 -58.28 -16.03 -0.84
CA VAL A 465 -58.38 -15.23 -2.07
C VAL A 465 -56.97 -15.20 -2.65
N GLU A 466 -56.79 -15.79 -3.82
CA GLU A 466 -55.49 -16.05 -4.46
C GLU A 466 -55.34 -15.17 -5.72
N GLU A 467 -54.19 -15.23 -6.40
CA GLU A 467 -53.88 -14.40 -7.59
C GLU A 467 -53.86 -12.88 -7.31
N LEU A 468 -53.48 -12.47 -6.10
CA LEU A 468 -53.35 -11.06 -5.71
C LEU A 468 -51.94 -10.52 -6.01
N THR A 469 -51.83 -9.23 -6.32
CA THR A 469 -50.55 -8.55 -6.55
C THR A 469 -49.91 -8.15 -5.22
N ASN A 470 -48.68 -8.59 -4.97
CA ASN A 470 -47.91 -8.12 -3.81
C ASN A 470 -47.65 -6.60 -3.90
N GLY A 471 -47.78 -5.90 -2.77
CA GLY A 471 -47.69 -4.44 -2.69
C GLY A 471 -48.98 -3.68 -3.03
N GLU A 472 -49.96 -4.29 -3.70
CA GLU A 472 -51.28 -3.67 -3.92
C GLU A 472 -52.17 -3.84 -2.67
N THR A 473 -52.95 -2.81 -2.31
CA THR A 473 -53.77 -2.82 -1.10
C THR A 473 -55.22 -3.13 -1.41
N TYR A 474 -55.66 -4.32 -1.01
CA TYR A 474 -57.02 -4.82 -1.24
C TYR A 474 -57.94 -4.62 -0.03
N THR A 475 -59.25 -4.68 -0.28
CA THR A 475 -60.28 -4.74 0.75
C THR A 475 -61.43 -5.60 0.24
N PHE A 476 -61.82 -6.60 1.02
CA PHE A 476 -62.82 -7.59 0.63
C PHE A 476 -64.16 -7.29 1.29
N SER A 477 -65.25 -7.64 0.62
CA SER A 477 -66.60 -7.51 1.16
C SER A 477 -67.29 -8.87 1.24
N VAL A 478 -67.95 -9.16 2.36
CA VAL A 478 -68.64 -10.44 2.58
C VAL A 478 -70.11 -10.21 2.87
N HIS A 479 -70.99 -10.94 2.18
CA HIS A 479 -72.43 -10.97 2.45
C HIS A 479 -72.96 -12.39 2.61
N ALA A 480 -74.11 -12.54 3.28
CA ALA A 480 -74.77 -13.82 3.53
C ALA A 480 -76.09 -13.90 2.76
N VAL A 481 -76.47 -15.10 2.30
CA VAL A 481 -77.68 -15.34 1.51
C VAL A 481 -78.54 -16.41 2.19
N ASN A 482 -79.84 -16.14 2.41
CA ASN A 482 -80.84 -17.15 2.81
C ASN A 482 -81.98 -17.22 1.78
N ALA A 483 -83.01 -18.02 2.05
CA ALA A 483 -84.19 -18.18 1.18
C ALA A 483 -85.05 -16.90 0.99
N LYS A 484 -84.69 -15.76 1.62
CA LYS A 484 -85.27 -14.43 1.37
C LYS A 484 -84.30 -13.50 0.60
N GLY A 485 -83.16 -14.01 0.17
CA GLY A 485 -82.15 -13.33 -0.66
C GLY A 485 -80.90 -12.91 0.11
N ALA A 486 -80.05 -12.13 -0.56
CA ALA A 486 -78.84 -11.55 0.02
C ALA A 486 -79.16 -10.50 1.10
N GLY A 487 -78.46 -10.60 2.23
CA GLY A 487 -78.32 -9.56 3.25
C GLY A 487 -77.26 -8.52 2.89
N PRO A 488 -77.08 -7.46 3.70
CA PRO A 488 -76.09 -6.43 3.45
C PRO A 488 -74.65 -6.95 3.61
N ALA A 489 -73.72 -6.43 2.81
CA ALA A 489 -72.31 -6.76 2.90
C ALA A 489 -71.60 -6.03 4.04
N ARG A 490 -70.49 -6.59 4.52
CA ARG A 490 -69.51 -5.91 5.40
C ARG A 490 -68.11 -6.02 4.78
N LYS A 491 -67.38 -4.91 4.77
CA LYS A 491 -65.97 -4.86 4.36
C LYS A 491 -65.02 -5.38 5.45
N SER A 492 -63.88 -5.92 5.05
CA SER A 492 -62.72 -6.21 5.89
C SER A 492 -61.97 -4.93 6.28
N ASN A 493 -60.95 -5.07 7.13
CA ASN A 493 -59.79 -4.17 7.10
C ASN A 493 -59.10 -4.21 5.71
N PRO A 494 -58.36 -3.16 5.32
CA PRO A 494 -57.43 -3.26 4.20
C PRO A 494 -56.32 -4.28 4.50
N VAL A 495 -55.76 -4.89 3.46
CA VAL A 495 -54.59 -5.76 3.51
C VAL A 495 -53.73 -5.57 2.27
N THR A 496 -52.42 -5.69 2.43
CA THR A 496 -51.43 -5.60 1.37
C THR A 496 -50.67 -6.93 1.32
N PRO A 497 -50.90 -7.80 0.33
CA PRO A 497 -50.12 -9.01 0.12
C PRO A 497 -48.63 -8.67 0.00
N THR A 498 -47.81 -9.51 0.61
CA THR A 498 -46.35 -9.39 0.62
C THR A 498 -45.78 -10.79 0.55
N ALA A 499 -44.76 -10.99 -0.28
CA ALA A 499 -43.93 -12.18 -0.22
C ALA A 499 -43.12 -12.15 1.09
N GLU A 500 -42.87 -13.32 1.68
CA GLU A 500 -42.01 -13.43 2.85
C GLU A 500 -40.58 -13.06 2.44
N VAL A 501 -40.04 -12.01 3.07
CA VAL A 501 -38.72 -11.44 2.76
C VAL A 501 -37.64 -12.32 3.40
N PRO A 502 -36.56 -12.69 2.67
CA PRO A 502 -35.44 -13.41 3.27
C PRO A 502 -34.73 -12.62 4.37
N ASP A 503 -34.18 -13.32 5.36
CA ASP A 503 -33.20 -12.74 6.27
C ASP A 503 -31.94 -12.32 5.49
N ALA A 504 -31.30 -11.22 5.88
CA ALA A 504 -30.03 -10.81 5.28
C ALA A 504 -28.91 -11.83 5.62
N PRO A 505 -27.91 -12.03 4.74
CA PRO A 505 -26.74 -12.86 5.08
C PRO A 505 -26.05 -12.35 6.34
N ALA A 506 -25.90 -13.23 7.35
CA ALA A 506 -25.53 -12.83 8.71
C ALA A 506 -24.11 -12.23 8.84
N SER A 507 -23.23 -12.51 7.90
CA SER A 507 -21.86 -12.00 7.82
C SER A 507 -21.35 -12.12 6.38
N VAL A 508 -20.43 -11.24 5.98
CA VAL A 508 -19.73 -11.33 4.69
C VAL A 508 -18.23 -11.25 4.95
N SER A 509 -17.46 -12.11 4.30
CA SER A 509 -15.99 -12.11 4.32
C SER A 509 -15.46 -11.92 2.90
N ALA A 510 -14.39 -11.13 2.74
CA ALA A 510 -13.76 -10.87 1.46
C ALA A 510 -12.27 -11.23 1.50
N GLN A 511 -11.75 -11.79 0.42
CA GLN A 511 -10.33 -12.14 0.27
C GLN A 511 -9.83 -11.74 -1.11
N ALA A 512 -8.86 -10.82 -1.18
CA ALA A 512 -8.07 -10.58 -2.39
C ALA A 512 -7.03 -11.69 -2.59
N ARG A 513 -6.76 -12.07 -3.84
CA ARG A 513 -5.80 -13.10 -4.23
C ARG A 513 -4.72 -12.56 -5.17
N PRO A 514 -3.50 -13.14 -5.20
CA PRO A 514 -2.40 -12.70 -6.07
C PRO A 514 -2.69 -12.71 -7.58
N ASP A 515 -3.71 -13.43 -8.03
CA ASP A 515 -4.17 -13.47 -9.42
C ASP A 515 -5.05 -12.28 -9.83
N GLY A 516 -5.24 -11.30 -8.92
CA GLY A 516 -6.08 -10.13 -9.13
C GLY A 516 -7.55 -10.35 -8.78
N THR A 517 -7.98 -11.58 -8.45
CA THR A 517 -9.38 -11.85 -8.08
C THR A 517 -9.68 -11.44 -6.65
N VAL A 518 -10.96 -11.11 -6.40
CA VAL A 518 -11.50 -10.95 -5.04
C VAL A 518 -12.63 -11.96 -4.86
N VAL A 519 -12.55 -12.76 -3.81
CA VAL A 519 -13.59 -13.73 -3.46
C VAL A 519 -14.37 -13.23 -2.26
N VAL A 520 -15.68 -13.07 -2.45
CA VAL A 520 -16.64 -12.62 -1.44
C VAL A 520 -17.49 -13.83 -1.05
N THR A 521 -17.63 -14.07 0.25
CA THR A 521 -18.27 -15.27 0.82
C THR A 521 -19.22 -14.91 1.96
N TRP A 522 -20.31 -15.67 2.12
CA TRP A 522 -21.34 -15.43 3.13
C TRP A 522 -22.06 -16.75 3.50
N PRO A 523 -22.76 -16.85 4.65
CA PRO A 523 -23.59 -18.02 4.94
C PRO A 523 -24.90 -17.99 4.14
N GLU A 524 -25.52 -19.16 3.93
CA GLU A 524 -26.83 -19.23 3.27
C GLU A 524 -27.90 -18.46 4.05
N ALA A 525 -28.64 -17.58 3.35
CA ALA A 525 -29.71 -16.79 3.93
C ALA A 525 -30.97 -17.64 4.18
N ASN A 526 -31.64 -17.41 5.30
CA ASN A 526 -32.94 -18.00 5.57
C ASN A 526 -34.01 -17.32 4.69
N GLY A 527 -34.49 -18.03 3.66
CA GLY A 527 -35.55 -17.56 2.77
C GLY A 527 -36.96 -17.51 3.39
N GLN A 528 -37.09 -17.67 4.71
CA GLN A 528 -38.34 -17.66 5.48
C GLN A 528 -39.41 -18.62 4.94
N GLY A 529 -38.99 -19.78 4.42
CA GLY A 529 -39.85 -20.80 3.80
C GLY A 529 -39.86 -20.80 2.27
N ASN A 530 -39.36 -19.73 1.63
CA ASN A 530 -39.10 -19.68 0.19
C ASN A 530 -37.65 -20.09 -0.12
N LYS A 531 -37.36 -20.42 -1.39
CA LYS A 531 -36.00 -20.80 -1.79
C LYS A 531 -35.20 -19.53 -2.13
N ILE A 532 -33.97 -19.39 -1.66
CA ILE A 532 -33.07 -18.39 -2.22
C ILE A 532 -32.79 -18.73 -3.69
N ALA A 533 -33.01 -17.76 -4.57
CA ALA A 533 -32.76 -17.89 -6.01
C ALA A 533 -31.37 -17.38 -6.37
N ARG A 534 -30.96 -16.25 -5.76
CA ARG A 534 -29.67 -15.60 -5.98
C ARG A 534 -29.33 -14.63 -4.86
N TYR A 535 -28.09 -14.17 -4.85
CA TYR A 535 -27.59 -13.08 -4.04
C TYR A 535 -27.06 -11.99 -4.96
N ALA A 536 -27.29 -10.72 -4.62
CA ALA A 536 -26.69 -9.57 -5.30
C ALA A 536 -25.60 -8.97 -4.40
N VAL A 537 -24.40 -8.77 -4.94
CA VAL A 537 -23.24 -8.25 -4.22
C VAL A 537 -22.99 -6.81 -4.64
N THR A 538 -22.84 -5.92 -3.66
CA THR A 538 -22.48 -4.51 -3.87
C THR A 538 -21.06 -4.29 -3.37
N ALA A 539 -20.20 -3.74 -4.21
CA ALA A 539 -18.91 -3.19 -3.80
C ALA A 539 -19.09 -1.75 -3.32
N THR A 540 -18.44 -1.42 -2.21
CA THR A 540 -18.28 -0.05 -1.73
C THR A 540 -16.81 0.31 -1.78
N SER A 541 -16.49 1.41 -2.47
CA SER A 541 -15.18 2.06 -2.41
C SER A 541 -15.34 3.57 -2.49
N ALA A 542 -14.52 4.31 -1.76
CA ALA A 542 -14.58 5.77 -1.65
C ALA A 542 -15.99 6.34 -1.39
N GLY A 543 -16.76 5.71 -0.49
CA GLY A 543 -18.17 6.06 -0.22
C GLY A 543 -19.14 5.85 -1.39
N THR A 544 -18.68 5.31 -2.51
CA THR A 544 -19.48 5.03 -3.72
C THR A 544 -19.83 3.55 -3.76
N ASN A 545 -21.11 3.25 -4.01
CA ASN A 545 -21.61 1.89 -4.14
C ASN A 545 -21.80 1.52 -5.62
N ALA A 546 -21.29 0.36 -6.02
CA ALA A 546 -21.45 -0.19 -7.36
C ALA A 546 -21.83 -1.69 -7.29
N PRO A 547 -22.68 -2.22 -8.20
CA PRO A 547 -22.90 -3.66 -8.29
C PRO A 547 -21.60 -4.39 -8.63
N ALA A 548 -21.23 -5.38 -7.81
CA ALA A 548 -20.05 -6.22 -8.02
C ALA A 548 -20.37 -7.50 -8.80
N GLY A 549 -21.64 -7.94 -8.77
CA GLY A 549 -22.12 -9.12 -9.46
C GLY A 549 -23.29 -9.79 -8.73
N GLU A 550 -23.72 -10.94 -9.24
CA GLU A 550 -24.74 -11.78 -8.64
C GLU A 550 -24.28 -13.25 -8.63
N SER A 551 -24.77 -14.04 -7.68
CA SER A 551 -24.45 -15.48 -7.56
C SER A 551 -25.67 -16.30 -7.16
N GLU A 552 -25.83 -17.50 -7.72
CA GLU A 552 -26.84 -18.48 -7.27
C GLU A 552 -26.39 -19.25 -6.01
N GLY A 553 -25.12 -19.11 -5.61
CA GLY A 553 -24.52 -19.75 -4.44
C GLY A 553 -24.06 -18.76 -3.37
N THR A 554 -23.32 -19.26 -2.38
CA THR A 554 -22.83 -18.50 -1.21
C THR A 554 -21.44 -17.87 -1.38
N GLU A 555 -20.99 -17.75 -2.63
CA GLU A 555 -19.69 -17.18 -3.02
C GLU A 555 -19.86 -16.39 -4.33
N LEU A 556 -19.15 -15.26 -4.46
CA LEU A 556 -18.89 -14.57 -5.72
C LEU A 556 -17.38 -14.40 -5.89
N VAL A 557 -16.86 -14.86 -7.02
CA VAL A 557 -15.50 -14.55 -7.48
C VAL A 557 -15.57 -13.37 -8.43
N ILE A 558 -15.11 -12.20 -7.96
CA ILE A 558 -14.96 -10.99 -8.78
C ILE A 558 -13.66 -11.13 -9.58
N ALA A 559 -13.76 -10.94 -10.89
CA ALA A 559 -12.65 -11.19 -11.81
C ALA A 559 -11.56 -10.11 -11.74
N ALA A 560 -10.33 -10.52 -12.08
CA ALA A 560 -9.17 -9.65 -12.14
C ALA A 560 -9.39 -8.48 -13.12
N GLY A 561 -9.32 -7.25 -12.63
CA GLY A 561 -9.53 -6.02 -13.41
C GLY A 561 -10.95 -5.45 -13.39
N GLU A 562 -11.94 -6.13 -12.79
CA GLU A 562 -13.27 -5.54 -12.51
C GLU A 562 -13.24 -4.56 -11.31
N LEU A 563 -12.18 -4.64 -10.50
CA LEU A 563 -11.87 -3.73 -9.40
C LEU A 563 -10.50 -3.10 -9.62
N GLU A 564 -10.31 -1.87 -9.16
CA GLU A 564 -9.05 -1.13 -9.29
C GLU A 564 -7.99 -1.65 -8.31
N TYR A 565 -6.80 -2.01 -8.82
CA TYR A 565 -5.72 -2.52 -7.98
C TYR A 565 -5.11 -1.42 -7.12
N GLY A 566 -4.88 -1.71 -5.83
CA GLY A 566 -4.42 -0.73 -4.85
C GLY A 566 -5.54 0.08 -4.18
N THR A 567 -6.72 0.15 -4.78
CA THR A 567 -7.91 0.79 -4.18
C THR A 567 -8.56 -0.13 -3.14
N GLN A 568 -8.99 0.43 -2.00
CA GLN A 568 -9.67 -0.35 -0.95
C GLN A 568 -11.15 -0.55 -1.29
N TYR A 569 -11.64 -1.78 -1.09
CA TYR A 569 -13.04 -2.17 -1.27
C TYR A 569 -13.55 -2.92 -0.04
N ALA A 570 -14.85 -2.79 0.24
CA ALA A 570 -15.61 -3.67 1.11
C ALA A 570 -16.95 -4.03 0.45
N PHE A 571 -17.64 -5.06 0.92
CA PHE A 571 -18.80 -5.62 0.23
C PHE A 571 -20.01 -5.81 1.15
N THR A 572 -21.21 -5.62 0.59
CA THR A 572 -22.47 -6.07 1.20
C THR A 572 -23.24 -6.96 0.23
N VAL A 573 -24.09 -7.82 0.79
CA VAL A 573 -24.82 -8.85 0.04
C VAL A 573 -26.31 -8.80 0.39
N VAL A 574 -27.16 -8.85 -0.64
CA VAL A 574 -28.63 -8.94 -0.52
C VAL A 574 -29.08 -10.29 -1.05
N ALA A 575 -29.84 -11.05 -0.26
CA ALA A 575 -30.44 -12.32 -0.67
C ALA A 575 -31.77 -12.09 -1.38
N VAL A 576 -32.03 -12.79 -2.49
CA VAL A 576 -33.27 -12.68 -3.28
C VAL A 576 -33.89 -14.06 -3.45
N ASN A 577 -35.14 -14.23 -3.04
CA ASN A 577 -35.85 -15.52 -3.15
C ASN A 577 -36.50 -15.75 -4.52
N ASP A 578 -37.00 -16.97 -4.72
CA ASP A 578 -37.69 -17.41 -5.95
C ASP A 578 -39.04 -16.72 -6.20
N LYS A 579 -39.50 -15.84 -5.29
CA LYS A 579 -40.64 -14.93 -5.47
C LYS A 579 -40.22 -13.49 -5.80
N GLY A 580 -38.91 -13.21 -5.87
CA GLY A 580 -38.34 -11.90 -6.16
C GLY A 580 -38.30 -10.94 -4.96
N ALA A 581 -38.59 -11.40 -3.73
CA ALA A 581 -38.39 -10.59 -2.53
C ALA A 581 -36.91 -10.57 -2.16
N ALA A 582 -36.40 -9.36 -1.89
CA ALA A 582 -35.01 -9.09 -1.53
C ALA A 582 -34.90 -8.75 -0.03
N SER A 583 -33.88 -9.28 0.64
CA SER A 583 -33.55 -8.96 2.03
C SER A 583 -33.10 -7.51 2.21
N GLU A 584 -32.93 -7.08 3.45
CA GLU A 584 -32.04 -5.95 3.75
C GLU A 584 -30.58 -6.32 3.38
N SER A 585 -29.69 -5.32 3.33
CA SER A 585 -28.26 -5.56 3.08
C SER A 585 -27.61 -6.24 4.28
N SER A 586 -26.69 -7.17 4.03
CA SER A 586 -25.84 -7.74 5.08
C SER A 586 -25.04 -6.66 5.82
N PRO A 587 -24.46 -6.98 7.00
CA PRO A 587 -23.29 -6.26 7.48
C PRO A 587 -22.20 -6.19 6.41
N VAL A 588 -21.43 -5.10 6.40
CA VAL A 588 -20.28 -4.94 5.50
C VAL A 588 -19.16 -5.93 5.84
N SER A 589 -18.47 -6.42 4.83
CA SER A 589 -17.30 -7.28 4.99
C SER A 589 -16.10 -6.57 5.58
N ASP A 590 -15.08 -7.36 5.95
CA ASP A 590 -13.70 -6.88 6.03
C ASP A 590 -13.28 -6.14 4.74
N THR A 591 -12.38 -5.18 4.88
CA THR A 591 -11.81 -4.44 3.74
C THR A 591 -10.71 -5.25 3.06
N VAL A 592 -10.67 -5.19 1.73
CA VAL A 592 -9.59 -5.77 0.92
C VAL A 592 -9.04 -4.75 -0.06
N VAL A 593 -7.78 -4.94 -0.44
CA VAL A 593 -7.12 -4.19 -1.52
C VAL A 593 -6.78 -5.20 -2.62
N PRO A 594 -7.45 -5.17 -3.80
CA PRO A 594 -7.13 -6.03 -4.93
C PRO A 594 -5.69 -5.78 -5.37
N PHE A 595 -4.96 -6.86 -5.70
CA PHE A 595 -3.57 -6.78 -6.14
C PHE A 595 -3.23 -7.93 -7.08
N THR A 596 -2.23 -7.71 -7.95
CA THR A 596 -1.65 -8.79 -8.75
C THR A 596 -0.18 -8.49 -9.08
N VAL A 597 0.44 -9.29 -9.94
CA VAL A 597 1.82 -9.10 -10.41
C VAL A 597 2.00 -7.71 -11.04
N PRO A 598 3.20 -7.12 -11.01
CA PRO A 598 3.41 -5.77 -11.56
C PRO A 598 3.16 -5.69 -13.07
N GLY A 599 3.09 -4.48 -13.60
CA GLY A 599 3.12 -4.23 -15.04
C GLY A 599 4.45 -4.65 -15.69
N ALA A 600 4.49 -4.62 -17.03
CA ALA A 600 5.76 -4.69 -17.74
C ALA A 600 6.56 -3.39 -17.50
N PRO A 601 7.89 -3.46 -17.25
CA PRO A 601 8.72 -2.26 -17.13
C PRO A 601 8.63 -1.34 -18.35
N ALA A 602 8.35 -0.06 -18.12
CA ALA A 602 8.25 0.93 -19.19
C ALA A 602 9.63 1.39 -19.69
N GLU A 603 9.67 2.01 -20.87
CA GLU A 603 10.87 2.65 -21.45
C GLU A 603 12.14 1.76 -21.50
N LEU A 604 11.98 0.44 -21.64
CA LEU A 604 13.10 -0.50 -21.68
C LEU A 604 14.05 -0.21 -22.85
N THR A 605 15.24 0.27 -22.53
CA THR A 605 16.35 0.53 -23.45
C THR A 605 17.55 -0.35 -23.14
N ALA A 606 18.31 -0.70 -24.17
CA ALA A 606 19.56 -1.41 -24.03
C ALA A 606 20.59 -0.94 -25.07
N GLY A 607 21.88 -0.94 -24.70
CA GLY A 607 22.93 -0.27 -25.47
C GLY A 607 24.29 -0.96 -25.42
N THR A 608 25.11 -0.69 -26.43
CA THR A 608 26.49 -1.19 -26.55
C THR A 608 27.42 -0.45 -25.58
N VAL A 609 28.20 -1.19 -24.78
CA VAL A 609 29.20 -0.60 -23.88
C VAL A 609 30.55 -0.53 -24.60
N ALA A 610 30.85 0.64 -25.20
CA ALA A 610 31.92 0.81 -26.19
C ALA A 610 33.35 0.48 -25.73
N ASP A 611 33.61 0.48 -24.40
CA ASP A 611 34.87 0.12 -23.75
C ASP A 611 34.94 -1.34 -23.28
N ARG A 612 33.84 -2.11 -23.33
CA ARG A 612 33.76 -3.45 -22.72
C ARG A 612 33.27 -4.52 -23.70
N PRO A 613 34.14 -5.47 -24.11
CA PRO A 613 33.74 -6.60 -24.95
C PRO A 613 32.65 -7.44 -24.27
N GLY A 614 31.84 -8.12 -25.08
CA GLY A 614 30.76 -9.01 -24.63
C GLY A 614 29.79 -8.42 -23.61
N THR A 615 29.57 -7.10 -23.61
CA THR A 615 28.80 -6.39 -22.57
C THR A 615 27.75 -5.44 -23.16
N VAL A 616 26.57 -5.40 -22.54
CA VAL A 616 25.51 -4.41 -22.80
C VAL A 616 25.05 -3.72 -21.51
N SER A 617 24.62 -2.46 -21.63
CA SER A 617 23.90 -1.73 -20.58
C SER A 617 22.40 -1.84 -20.82
N VAL A 618 21.60 -1.95 -19.76
CA VAL A 618 20.14 -2.05 -19.80
C VAL A 618 19.55 -1.06 -18.79
N GLN A 619 18.49 -0.34 -19.17
CA GLN A 619 17.79 0.61 -18.30
C GLN A 619 16.29 0.63 -18.64
N TRP A 620 15.45 0.81 -17.62
CA TRP A 620 13.98 0.93 -17.74
C TRP A 620 13.45 2.00 -16.78
N ALA A 621 12.21 2.41 -17.00
CA ALA A 621 11.41 3.12 -16.01
C ALA A 621 10.71 2.10 -15.09
N PRO A 622 10.31 2.50 -13.85
CA PRO A 622 9.54 1.64 -12.96
C PRO A 622 8.29 1.04 -13.62
N ALA A 623 7.86 -0.12 -13.12
CA ALA A 623 6.62 -0.76 -13.54
C ALA A 623 5.46 -0.37 -12.62
N GLU A 624 4.23 -0.40 -13.16
CA GLU A 624 3.00 -0.24 -12.37
C GLU A 624 2.92 -1.31 -11.27
N ALA A 625 2.65 -0.88 -10.04
CA ALA A 625 2.72 -1.75 -8.86
C ALA A 625 1.51 -2.71 -8.72
N ASN A 626 0.38 -2.42 -9.37
CA ASN A 626 -0.84 -3.25 -9.33
C ASN A 626 -1.23 -3.70 -7.90
N GLY A 627 -1.22 -2.75 -6.95
CA GLY A 627 -1.65 -2.99 -5.56
C GLY A 627 -0.61 -3.61 -4.61
N ARG A 628 0.61 -3.94 -5.06
CA ARG A 628 1.74 -4.30 -4.19
C ARG A 628 3.08 -3.74 -4.68
N PRO A 629 3.91 -3.16 -3.80
CA PRO A 629 5.14 -2.48 -4.21
C PRO A 629 6.10 -3.40 -4.97
N VAL A 630 6.75 -2.86 -6.01
CA VAL A 630 7.76 -3.60 -6.78
C VAL A 630 9.01 -3.79 -5.92
N THR A 631 9.30 -5.04 -5.60
CA THR A 631 10.42 -5.47 -4.75
C THR A 631 11.73 -5.65 -5.52
N GLY A 632 11.66 -5.82 -6.84
CA GLY A 632 12.82 -5.97 -7.71
C GLY A 632 12.45 -6.30 -9.16
N TYR A 633 13.46 -6.64 -9.95
CA TYR A 633 13.37 -6.94 -11.38
C TYR A 633 14.18 -8.18 -11.74
N VAL A 634 13.58 -9.08 -12.53
CA VAL A 634 14.29 -10.16 -13.22
C VAL A 634 14.74 -9.65 -14.58
N VAL A 635 16.05 -9.63 -14.80
CA VAL A 635 16.68 -9.25 -16.07
C VAL A 635 17.25 -10.50 -16.75
N GLU A 636 16.86 -10.72 -18.00
CA GLU A 636 17.33 -11.83 -18.85
C GLU A 636 17.98 -11.26 -20.13
N VAL A 637 19.23 -11.61 -20.40
CA VAL A 637 19.99 -11.16 -21.59
C VAL A 637 20.67 -12.36 -22.25
N GLY A 638 20.17 -12.73 -23.43
CA GLY A 638 20.53 -14.02 -24.04
C GLY A 638 20.13 -15.18 -23.12
N GLU A 639 21.10 -16.03 -22.75
CA GLU A 639 20.91 -17.14 -21.81
C GLU A 639 21.18 -16.76 -20.33
N ARG A 640 21.51 -15.48 -20.04
CA ARG A 640 21.89 -15.03 -18.69
C ARG A 640 20.70 -14.42 -17.97
N ARG A 641 20.35 -14.94 -16.78
CA ARG A 641 19.32 -14.39 -15.87
C ARG A 641 19.96 -13.81 -14.62
N SER A 642 19.43 -12.69 -14.12
CA SER A 642 19.88 -12.03 -12.88
C SER A 642 18.76 -11.19 -12.26
N GLU A 643 18.68 -11.16 -10.94
CA GLU A 643 17.75 -10.30 -10.17
C GLU A 643 18.46 -9.03 -9.68
N VAL A 644 17.76 -7.88 -9.74
CA VAL A 644 18.26 -6.56 -9.33
C VAL A 644 17.15 -5.71 -8.72
N THR A 645 17.52 -4.68 -7.92
CA THR A 645 16.57 -3.72 -7.32
C THR A 645 16.62 -2.32 -7.94
N ASP A 646 17.74 -1.92 -8.56
CA ASP A 646 17.88 -0.67 -9.34
C ASP A 646 17.23 -0.84 -10.74
N THR A 647 16.74 0.24 -11.36
CA THR A 647 16.05 0.18 -12.68
C THR A 647 17.01 0.15 -13.87
N ARG A 648 18.22 -0.34 -13.64
CA ARG A 648 19.32 -0.40 -14.62
C ARG A 648 20.34 -1.45 -14.21
N THR A 649 21.06 -2.01 -15.19
CA THR A 649 22.16 -2.94 -14.96
C THR A 649 23.12 -3.01 -16.16
N THR A 650 24.26 -3.68 -16.00
CA THR A 650 25.17 -4.01 -17.10
C THR A 650 25.45 -5.51 -17.12
N VAL A 651 25.10 -6.19 -18.21
CA VAL A 651 25.30 -7.63 -18.34
C VAL A 651 26.47 -7.90 -19.28
N GLY A 652 27.51 -8.52 -18.74
CA GLY A 652 28.73 -8.94 -19.44
C GLY A 652 28.80 -10.44 -19.65
N GLY A 653 29.79 -10.89 -20.45
CA GLY A 653 30.01 -12.30 -20.75
C GLY A 653 29.06 -12.86 -21.82
N LEU A 654 28.66 -12.03 -22.80
CA LEU A 654 27.74 -12.35 -23.89
C LEU A 654 28.43 -12.72 -25.22
N GLY A 655 29.76 -12.62 -25.29
CA GLY A 655 30.55 -12.80 -26.51
C GLY A 655 30.50 -11.58 -27.44
N ASP A 656 31.48 -11.44 -28.34
CA ASP A 656 31.67 -10.22 -29.13
C ASP A 656 30.87 -10.17 -30.43
N GLY A 657 30.44 -8.96 -30.80
CA GLY A 657 29.63 -8.64 -31.97
C GLY A 657 28.24 -9.29 -32.03
N GLN A 658 27.78 -9.94 -30.96
CA GLN A 658 26.52 -10.67 -30.87
C GLN A 658 25.33 -9.72 -30.74
N ASN A 659 24.23 -10.07 -31.42
CA ASN A 659 22.92 -9.49 -31.16
C ASN A 659 22.27 -10.27 -30.01
N VAL A 660 21.79 -9.58 -28.98
CA VAL A 660 21.17 -10.18 -27.80
C VAL A 660 19.76 -9.65 -27.60
N THR A 661 18.81 -10.54 -27.33
CA THR A 661 17.50 -10.17 -26.78
C THR A 661 17.67 -9.84 -25.30
N VAL A 662 17.05 -8.75 -24.88
CA VAL A 662 17.01 -8.27 -23.50
C VAL A 662 15.55 -8.30 -23.04
N ARG A 663 15.29 -8.93 -21.90
CA ARG A 663 13.98 -9.07 -21.28
C ARG A 663 14.05 -8.59 -19.84
N VAL A 664 13.04 -7.86 -19.38
CA VAL A 664 12.91 -7.45 -17.98
C VAL A 664 11.48 -7.66 -17.51
N ARG A 665 11.33 -8.27 -16.33
CA ARG A 665 10.07 -8.40 -15.58
C ARG A 665 10.22 -7.68 -14.25
N ALA A 666 9.19 -7.01 -13.78
CA ALA A 666 9.11 -6.51 -12.42
C ALA A 666 8.53 -7.59 -11.48
N VAL A 667 8.83 -7.53 -10.19
CA VAL A 667 8.43 -8.53 -9.19
C VAL A 667 7.81 -7.85 -7.96
N ASN A 668 6.67 -8.35 -7.49
CA ASN A 668 6.10 -8.00 -6.17
C ASN A 668 5.67 -9.28 -5.41
N GLU A 669 4.93 -9.15 -4.31
CA GLU A 669 4.40 -10.26 -3.51
C GLU A 669 3.65 -11.33 -4.33
N ALA A 670 2.99 -10.94 -5.43
CA ALA A 670 2.25 -11.85 -6.30
C ALA A 670 3.14 -12.61 -7.31
N GLY A 671 4.41 -12.22 -7.47
CA GLY A 671 5.39 -12.87 -8.36
C GLY A 671 5.87 -11.99 -9.52
N GLU A 672 6.37 -12.65 -10.59
CA GLU A 672 6.92 -12.01 -11.78
C GLU A 672 5.80 -11.48 -12.72
N GLY A 673 5.88 -10.20 -13.08
CA GLY A 673 5.03 -9.58 -14.11
C GLY A 673 5.40 -9.96 -15.55
N PRO A 674 4.67 -9.42 -16.56
CA PRO A 674 4.94 -9.68 -17.97
C PRO A 674 6.28 -9.07 -18.43
N GLU A 675 6.88 -9.66 -19.48
CA GLU A 675 8.20 -9.21 -19.97
C GLU A 675 8.10 -7.96 -20.86
N ALA A 676 8.83 -6.91 -20.48
CA ALA A 676 9.29 -5.90 -21.43
C ALA A 676 10.46 -6.51 -22.23
N THR A 677 10.47 -6.34 -23.55
CA THR A 677 11.51 -6.92 -24.43
C THR A 677 12.12 -5.86 -25.36
N THR A 678 13.44 -5.86 -25.49
CA THR A 678 14.20 -5.07 -26.47
C THR A 678 15.38 -5.89 -27.02
N THR A 679 16.18 -5.31 -27.92
CA THR A 679 17.39 -5.96 -28.45
C THR A 679 18.59 -5.02 -28.43
N ALA A 680 19.76 -5.54 -28.11
CA ALA A 680 21.02 -4.82 -28.14
C ALA A 680 22.11 -5.58 -28.89
N ARG A 681 23.26 -4.94 -29.11
CA ARG A 681 24.43 -5.56 -29.71
C ARG A 681 25.69 -5.25 -28.90
N THR A 682 26.50 -6.27 -28.62
CA THR A 682 27.82 -6.10 -27.99
C THR A 682 28.83 -5.50 -28.99
N VAL A 683 29.91 -4.89 -28.50
CA VAL A 683 31.01 -4.40 -29.36
C VAL A 683 31.52 -5.52 -30.28
N ALA A 684 31.69 -5.22 -31.56
CA ALA A 684 32.30 -6.12 -32.54
C ALA A 684 33.74 -5.67 -32.87
N PRO A 685 34.65 -6.58 -33.28
CA PRO A 685 35.94 -6.17 -33.85
C PRO A 685 35.75 -5.22 -35.04
N PRO A 686 36.62 -4.20 -35.24
CA PRO A 686 36.45 -3.24 -36.32
C PRO A 686 36.52 -3.88 -37.72
N ARG A 687 35.90 -3.23 -38.72
CA ARG A 687 36.08 -3.55 -40.14
C ARG A 687 36.74 -2.39 -40.85
N VAL A 688 37.86 -2.66 -41.52
CA VAL A 688 38.65 -1.68 -42.27
C VAL A 688 38.44 -1.89 -43.76
N THR A 689 38.11 -0.83 -44.49
CA THR A 689 38.01 -0.84 -45.96
C THR A 689 38.97 0.19 -46.52
N VAL A 690 40.01 -0.24 -47.25
CA VAL A 690 40.91 0.69 -47.95
C VAL A 690 40.19 1.30 -49.13
N THR A 691 40.02 2.62 -49.11
CA THR A 691 39.36 3.40 -50.18
C THR A 691 40.36 3.85 -51.23
N GLY A 692 41.62 4.06 -50.86
CA GLY A 692 42.66 4.49 -51.79
C GLY A 692 44.07 4.47 -51.21
N SER A 693 45.03 4.80 -52.06
CA SER A 693 46.40 5.10 -51.67
C SER A 693 47.00 6.08 -52.66
N SER A 694 47.90 6.91 -52.16
CA SER A 694 48.77 7.77 -52.95
C SER A 694 50.20 7.68 -52.42
N ALA A 695 51.15 8.16 -53.19
CA ALA A 695 52.53 8.26 -52.76
C ALA A 695 53.12 9.63 -53.07
N THR A 696 54.36 9.77 -52.62
CA THR A 696 55.39 10.68 -53.09
C THR A 696 56.63 9.81 -53.35
N ALA A 697 57.77 10.42 -53.71
CA ALA A 697 59.04 9.74 -53.76
C ALA A 697 59.43 9.01 -52.46
N THR A 698 59.10 9.55 -51.27
CA THR A 698 59.65 9.05 -49.98
C THR A 698 58.62 8.86 -48.87
N SER A 699 57.33 8.97 -49.20
CA SER A 699 56.22 8.63 -48.31
C SER A 699 55.03 8.04 -49.08
N ALA A 700 54.19 7.26 -48.40
CA ALA A 700 52.93 6.73 -48.91
C ALA A 700 51.79 7.04 -47.94
N THR A 701 50.66 7.47 -48.48
CA THR A 701 49.43 7.70 -47.71
C THR A 701 48.39 6.66 -48.10
N VAL A 702 47.90 5.91 -47.12
CA VAL A 702 46.78 4.97 -47.32
C VAL A 702 45.52 5.60 -46.75
N ALA A 703 44.48 5.69 -47.57
CA ALA A 703 43.16 6.20 -47.21
C ALA A 703 42.17 5.04 -47.04
N PHE A 704 41.35 5.09 -46.01
CA PHE A 704 40.48 3.99 -45.61
C PHE A 704 39.27 4.50 -44.81
N THR A 705 38.26 3.64 -44.67
CA THR A 705 37.17 3.84 -43.72
C THR A 705 37.18 2.72 -42.67
N VAL A 706 36.66 3.02 -41.49
CA VAL A 706 36.55 2.07 -40.37
C VAL A 706 35.12 2.05 -39.86
N ASP A 707 34.47 0.89 -39.93
CA ASP A 707 33.36 0.58 -39.04
C ASP A 707 33.97 0.12 -37.71
N ALA A 708 33.75 0.92 -36.66
CA ALA A 708 34.30 0.67 -35.34
C ALA A 708 33.52 -0.39 -34.53
N GLY A 709 32.48 -1.01 -35.10
CA GLY A 709 31.76 -2.13 -34.49
C GLY A 709 30.97 -1.76 -33.21
N GLY A 710 30.65 -0.49 -33.02
CA GLY A 710 30.06 0.05 -31.78
C GLY A 710 31.05 0.33 -30.65
N GLY A 711 32.35 0.06 -30.86
CA GLY A 711 33.42 0.41 -29.92
C GLY A 711 34.19 1.68 -30.32
N GLN A 712 35.15 2.09 -29.49
CA GLN A 712 36.12 3.13 -29.85
C GLN A 712 37.34 2.52 -30.55
N ALA A 713 37.62 2.94 -31.79
CA ALA A 713 38.69 2.38 -32.60
C ALA A 713 39.95 3.27 -32.64
N THR A 714 41.13 2.65 -32.52
CA THR A 714 42.45 3.25 -32.72
C THR A 714 43.09 2.68 -33.98
N CYS A 715 43.77 3.50 -34.79
CA CYS A 715 44.25 3.09 -36.10
C CYS A 715 45.76 3.24 -36.29
N THR A 716 46.36 2.22 -36.92
CA THR A 716 47.79 2.14 -37.21
C THR A 716 48.06 1.66 -38.65
N LEU A 717 49.20 2.05 -39.20
CA LEU A 717 49.70 1.64 -40.51
C LEU A 717 51.07 0.99 -40.34
N ALA A 718 51.20 -0.27 -40.72
CA ALA A 718 52.44 -1.04 -40.61
C ALA A 718 52.95 -1.48 -42.00
N ARG A 719 54.26 -1.74 -42.09
CA ARG A 719 54.88 -2.49 -43.20
C ARG A 719 55.93 -3.45 -42.64
N SER A 720 56.36 -4.42 -43.43
CA SER A 720 57.49 -5.26 -43.05
C SER A 720 58.76 -4.43 -42.82
N GLY A 721 59.43 -4.65 -41.67
CA GLY A 721 60.70 -4.02 -41.31
C GLY A 721 60.65 -2.59 -40.77
N GLN A 722 59.47 -2.02 -40.47
CA GLN A 722 59.34 -0.69 -39.85
C GLN A 722 58.25 -0.70 -38.75
N PRO A 723 58.41 0.04 -37.63
CA PRO A 723 57.36 0.19 -36.63
C PRO A 723 56.06 0.73 -37.21
N ALA A 724 54.93 0.39 -36.59
CA ALA A 724 53.61 0.85 -37.02
C ALA A 724 53.40 2.33 -36.67
N THR A 725 53.01 3.14 -37.66
CA THR A 725 52.64 4.55 -37.47
C THR A 725 51.20 4.64 -37.00
N SER A 726 50.94 5.29 -35.87
CA SER A 726 49.56 5.60 -35.43
C SER A 726 49.03 6.85 -36.12
N GLY A 727 47.72 6.94 -36.36
CA GLY A 727 47.10 8.10 -36.98
C GLY A 727 45.56 8.03 -37.00
N PRO A 728 44.89 9.00 -37.64
CA PRO A 728 43.43 9.05 -37.67
C PRO A 728 42.84 7.89 -38.49
N CYS A 729 41.64 7.45 -38.12
CA CYS A 729 40.93 6.33 -38.76
C CYS A 729 40.28 6.70 -40.12
N SER A 730 40.99 7.44 -40.95
CA SER A 730 40.56 7.94 -42.27
C SER A 730 41.71 7.95 -43.28
N SER A 731 42.90 8.35 -42.86
CA SER A 731 44.14 8.15 -43.61
C SER A 731 45.36 8.17 -42.69
N ILE A 732 46.41 7.42 -43.06
CA ILE A 732 47.70 7.45 -42.37
C ILE A 732 48.80 7.54 -43.42
N THR A 733 49.80 8.38 -43.16
CA THR A 733 50.99 8.56 -44.00
C THR A 733 52.20 7.93 -43.33
N MET A 734 52.95 7.11 -44.07
CA MET A 734 54.24 6.57 -43.66
C MET A 734 55.35 7.18 -44.51
N GLY A 735 56.27 7.92 -43.87
CA GLY A 735 57.47 8.48 -44.48
C GLY A 735 58.72 7.63 -44.27
N GLY A 736 59.83 8.04 -44.90
CA GLY A 736 61.11 7.35 -44.83
C GLY A 736 61.21 6.14 -45.77
N LEU A 737 60.45 6.17 -46.88
CA LEU A 737 60.40 5.10 -47.87
C LEU A 737 61.39 5.35 -49.01
N THR A 738 61.92 4.27 -49.58
CA THR A 738 62.81 4.29 -50.77
C THR A 738 61.99 4.53 -52.04
N PRO A 739 62.34 5.52 -52.90
CA PRO A 739 61.66 5.78 -54.17
C PRO A 739 61.58 4.59 -55.13
N GLY A 740 60.59 4.60 -56.02
CA GLY A 740 60.36 3.55 -57.02
C GLY A 740 60.36 2.12 -56.45
N THR A 741 59.92 1.95 -55.20
CA THR A 741 59.91 0.66 -54.48
C THR A 741 58.48 0.28 -54.10
N GLY A 742 58.09 -0.96 -54.39
CA GLY A 742 56.79 -1.52 -54.04
C GLY A 742 56.71 -1.91 -52.56
N TYR A 743 55.73 -1.37 -51.84
CA TYR A 743 55.45 -1.73 -50.45
C TYR A 743 54.04 -2.31 -50.31
N THR A 744 53.88 -3.26 -49.39
CA THR A 744 52.55 -3.67 -48.89
C THR A 744 52.38 -3.09 -47.49
N PHE A 745 51.37 -2.23 -47.35
CA PHE A 745 50.97 -1.64 -46.08
C PHE A 745 49.79 -2.42 -45.49
N THR A 746 49.80 -2.59 -44.18
CA THR A 746 48.69 -3.15 -43.42
C THR A 746 48.10 -2.06 -42.53
N VAL A 747 46.87 -1.63 -42.83
CA VAL A 747 46.06 -0.82 -41.93
C VAL A 747 45.49 -1.75 -40.87
N THR A 748 45.64 -1.40 -39.59
CA THR A 748 45.03 -2.12 -38.46
C THR A 748 44.20 -1.14 -37.64
N ALA A 749 42.91 -1.41 -37.47
CA ALA A 749 42.04 -0.70 -36.54
C ALA A 749 41.69 -1.62 -35.36
N THR A 750 41.85 -1.13 -34.13
CA THR A 750 41.68 -1.92 -32.89
C THR A 750 40.73 -1.22 -31.92
N ASN A 751 39.75 -1.96 -31.40
CA ASN A 751 38.86 -1.55 -30.31
C ASN A 751 38.91 -2.58 -29.16
N ALA A 752 38.04 -2.44 -28.16
CA ALA A 752 38.00 -3.30 -26.98
C ALA A 752 37.63 -4.78 -27.26
N ALA A 753 37.02 -5.09 -28.42
CA ALA A 753 36.71 -6.45 -28.87
C ALA A 753 37.77 -7.04 -29.83
N GLY A 754 38.83 -6.30 -30.16
CA GLY A 754 39.95 -6.78 -30.98
C GLY A 754 40.22 -5.92 -32.21
N SER A 755 40.83 -6.52 -33.23
CA SER A 755 41.41 -5.80 -34.38
C SER A 755 40.85 -6.26 -35.73
N GLY A 756 40.61 -5.30 -36.62
CA GLY A 756 40.38 -5.51 -38.05
C GLY A 756 41.56 -5.02 -38.89
N THR A 757 41.94 -5.78 -39.91
CA THR A 757 43.09 -5.46 -40.79
C THR A 757 42.70 -5.40 -42.26
N ALA A 758 43.27 -4.46 -43.01
CA ALA A 758 43.20 -4.43 -44.47
C ALA A 758 44.56 -4.08 -45.08
N THR A 759 44.92 -4.77 -46.17
CA THR A 759 46.22 -4.61 -46.85
C THR A 759 46.11 -3.82 -48.15
N ARG A 760 47.10 -2.98 -48.43
CA ARG A 760 47.20 -2.21 -49.67
C ARG A 760 48.63 -2.23 -50.21
N ALA A 761 48.78 -2.67 -51.46
CA ALA A 761 50.02 -2.45 -52.21
C ALA A 761 50.06 -1.00 -52.73
N GLN A 762 51.22 -0.35 -52.63
CA GLN A 762 51.51 0.95 -53.21
C GLN A 762 53.01 1.01 -53.53
N GLU A 763 53.36 1.42 -54.75
CA GLU A 763 54.72 1.81 -55.11
C GLU A 763 54.92 3.28 -54.76
N THR A 764 56.04 3.63 -54.14
CA THR A 764 56.47 5.05 -54.04
C THR A 764 56.79 5.60 -55.42
N ASP A 765 56.55 6.89 -55.66
CA ASP A 765 56.92 7.48 -56.95
C ASP A 765 58.41 7.31 -57.26
N ALA A 766 58.74 7.22 -58.55
CA ALA A 766 60.12 7.26 -58.99
C ALA A 766 60.64 8.70 -58.82
N LEU A 767 61.58 8.90 -57.89
CA LEU A 767 62.31 10.17 -57.81
C LEU A 767 63.27 10.28 -59.00
N TYR A 768 63.43 11.48 -59.52
CA TYR A 768 64.41 11.77 -60.56
C TYR A 768 65.33 12.92 -60.14
N GLY A 769 66.61 12.77 -60.46
CA GLY A 769 67.60 13.82 -60.38
C GLY A 769 68.00 14.30 -61.77
N ILE A 770 68.21 15.60 -61.91
CA ILE A 770 68.80 16.22 -63.10
C ILE A 770 70.32 16.25 -62.88
N ALA A 771 71.08 15.80 -63.88
CA ALA A 771 72.54 15.87 -63.87
C ALA A 771 73.03 17.31 -64.19
N THR A 772 73.74 17.95 -63.27
CA THR A 772 73.87 19.43 -63.21
C THR A 772 75.22 20.04 -63.59
N CYS A 773 76.22 19.26 -64.00
CA CYS A 773 77.41 19.79 -64.68
C CYS A 773 77.01 20.71 -65.84
N VAL A 774 77.75 21.80 -66.06
CA VAL A 774 77.59 22.73 -67.17
C VAL A 774 78.92 22.87 -67.91
N ASN A 775 78.89 22.78 -69.24
CA ASN A 775 80.04 23.10 -70.09
C ASN A 775 80.26 24.62 -70.09
N GLY A 776 81.40 25.08 -69.58
CA GLY A 776 81.75 26.50 -69.57
C GLY A 776 82.20 27.04 -70.93
N ASP A 777 82.16 28.36 -71.09
CA ASP A 777 82.44 29.06 -72.36
C ASP A 777 83.90 28.96 -72.82
N GLU A 778 84.84 28.69 -71.91
CA GLU A 778 86.26 28.52 -72.23
C GLU A 778 86.53 27.26 -73.07
N PRO A 779 87.47 27.27 -74.04
CA PRO A 779 87.73 26.13 -74.93
C PRO A 779 87.99 24.80 -74.20
N GLU A 780 88.56 24.86 -72.99
CA GLU A 780 88.85 23.69 -72.14
C GLU A 780 87.63 23.17 -71.35
N GLN A 781 86.56 23.97 -71.27
CA GLN A 781 85.35 23.69 -70.48
C GLN A 781 84.15 23.29 -71.37
N ARG A 782 84.22 23.55 -72.69
CA ARG A 782 83.15 23.29 -73.68
C ARG A 782 82.73 21.83 -73.87
N THR A 783 83.47 20.85 -73.35
CA THR A 783 83.08 19.43 -73.36
C THR A 783 83.27 18.75 -71.99
N TYR A 784 83.32 19.55 -70.92
CA TYR A 784 83.61 19.12 -69.54
C TYR A 784 82.59 18.11 -68.98
N CYS A 785 81.37 18.08 -69.52
CA CYS A 785 80.30 17.17 -69.10
C CYS A 785 80.00 16.05 -70.12
N ASP A 786 80.74 15.97 -71.23
CA ASP A 786 80.46 15.05 -72.34
C ASP A 786 81.44 13.86 -72.46
N ARG A 787 82.66 13.99 -71.91
CA ARG A 787 83.72 12.96 -71.95
C ARG A 787 84.91 13.31 -71.05
N ASP A 788 85.70 12.29 -70.76
CA ASP A 788 86.94 12.39 -69.98
C ASP A 788 88.01 13.31 -70.62
N ARG A 789 88.79 13.95 -69.76
CA ARG A 789 89.90 14.88 -70.01
C ARG A 789 90.81 14.84 -68.78
N ASP A 790 92.13 14.73 -68.99
CA ASP A 790 93.12 14.63 -67.90
C ASP A 790 92.87 15.67 -66.77
N GLY A 791 92.47 15.16 -65.60
CA GLY A 791 92.20 15.95 -64.39
C GLY A 791 90.89 16.75 -64.37
N ARG A 792 89.90 16.44 -65.23
CA ARG A 792 88.65 17.20 -65.36
C ARG A 792 87.42 16.31 -65.58
N ASN A 793 86.81 15.93 -64.46
CA ASN A 793 85.73 14.95 -64.36
C ASN A 793 84.37 15.64 -64.14
N GLY A 794 83.36 15.31 -64.97
CA GLY A 794 82.03 15.93 -64.98
C GLY A 794 80.94 15.11 -64.25
N ASN A 795 79.73 15.02 -64.83
CA ASN A 795 78.64 14.16 -64.35
C ASN A 795 78.94 12.65 -64.60
N GLU A 796 79.94 12.11 -63.93
CA GLU A 796 80.40 10.74 -64.13
C GLU A 796 79.54 9.71 -63.41
N ILE A 797 79.37 8.53 -64.03
CA ILE A 797 78.55 7.44 -63.49
C ILE A 797 79.40 6.16 -63.35
N PHE A 798 79.33 5.53 -62.18
CA PHE A 798 80.17 4.41 -61.76
C PHE A 798 79.38 3.16 -61.42
N SER A 799 79.92 1.99 -61.76
CA SER A 799 79.33 0.69 -61.40
C SER A 799 79.46 0.32 -59.91
N VAL A 800 80.22 1.09 -59.13
CA VAL A 800 80.49 0.90 -57.70
C VAL A 800 80.35 2.23 -56.92
N PRO A 801 80.17 2.22 -55.59
CA PRO A 801 80.01 3.44 -54.76
C PRO A 801 81.31 4.26 -54.54
N ARG A 802 82.26 4.22 -55.48
CA ARG A 802 83.59 4.81 -55.38
C ARG A 802 84.05 5.27 -56.76
N GLN A 803 84.80 6.38 -56.81
CA GLN A 803 85.27 7.00 -58.05
C GLN A 803 86.52 6.29 -58.60
N ASP A 804 86.40 4.98 -58.86
CA ASP A 804 87.47 4.18 -59.47
C ASP A 804 87.30 4.22 -61.00
N ASN A 805 88.25 4.78 -61.74
CA ASN A 805 88.12 5.03 -63.20
C ASN A 805 87.83 3.75 -64.00
N ASP A 806 88.47 2.62 -63.66
CA ASP A 806 88.23 1.29 -64.26
C ASP A 806 86.80 0.73 -64.02
N ARG A 807 85.98 1.45 -63.23
CA ARG A 807 84.59 1.11 -62.91
C ARG A 807 83.58 2.15 -63.40
N GLN A 808 84.01 3.20 -64.10
CA GLN A 808 83.12 4.10 -64.82
C GLN A 808 82.30 3.33 -65.86
N VAL A 809 81.02 3.69 -66.00
CA VAL A 809 80.08 3.09 -66.97
C VAL A 809 79.43 4.10 -67.91
N GLY A 810 79.61 5.41 -67.68
CA GLY A 810 79.25 6.44 -68.62
C GLY A 810 79.21 7.85 -68.05
N TRP A 811 78.68 8.76 -68.85
CA TRP A 811 78.58 10.19 -68.60
C TRP A 811 77.13 10.63 -68.78
N ALA A 812 76.57 11.37 -67.83
CA ALA A 812 75.24 11.97 -67.95
C ALA A 812 75.36 13.41 -68.41
N LYS A 813 74.88 13.71 -69.62
CA LYS A 813 74.92 15.06 -70.18
C LYS A 813 74.19 16.08 -69.28
N PRO A 814 74.55 17.38 -69.34
CA PRO A 814 73.81 18.44 -68.67
C PRO A 814 72.30 18.32 -68.95
N GLY A 815 71.47 18.36 -67.90
CA GLY A 815 70.02 18.20 -68.03
C GLY A 815 69.51 16.76 -68.15
N THR A 816 70.37 15.73 -68.08
CA THR A 816 69.91 14.34 -68.12
C THR A 816 69.09 13.99 -66.88
N ARG A 817 67.84 13.54 -67.09
CA ARG A 817 66.95 12.98 -66.07
C ARG A 817 67.37 11.54 -65.74
N LEU A 818 67.82 11.32 -64.50
CA LEU A 818 68.23 10.01 -63.98
C LEU A 818 67.29 9.60 -62.83
N LYS A 819 66.73 8.39 -62.86
CA LYS A 819 65.93 7.89 -61.72
C LYS A 819 66.83 7.67 -60.52
N ALA A 820 66.58 8.38 -59.43
CA ALA A 820 67.30 8.30 -58.17
C ALA A 820 66.66 7.23 -57.28
N LEU A 821 67.46 6.27 -56.83
CA LEU A 821 66.98 5.10 -56.07
C LEU A 821 67.17 5.28 -54.57
N CYS A 822 68.37 5.68 -54.12
CA CYS A 822 68.60 6.15 -52.75
C CYS A 822 69.91 6.92 -52.62
N LYS A 823 70.01 7.73 -51.55
CA LYS A 823 71.25 8.33 -51.06
C LYS A 823 72.04 7.22 -50.34
N VAL A 824 73.36 7.18 -50.49
CA VAL A 824 74.23 6.14 -49.90
C VAL A 824 75.49 6.80 -49.33
N ARG A 825 75.97 6.34 -48.17
CA ARG A 825 77.24 6.80 -47.59
C ARG A 825 78.41 5.92 -48.03
N GLY A 826 79.54 6.53 -48.37
CA GLY A 826 80.79 5.86 -48.74
C GLY A 826 82.03 6.54 -48.16
N GLU A 827 83.19 6.18 -48.70
CA GLU A 827 84.47 6.86 -48.42
C GLU A 827 84.48 8.30 -48.98
N GLU A 828 85.46 9.10 -48.58
CA GLU A 828 85.56 10.52 -48.98
C GLU A 828 85.94 10.68 -50.46
N VAL A 829 85.10 11.38 -51.22
CA VAL A 829 85.23 11.54 -52.68
C VAL A 829 85.29 13.01 -53.06
N TYR A 830 86.17 13.32 -54.02
CA TYR A 830 86.61 14.67 -54.37
C TYR A 830 85.97 15.13 -55.67
N ALA A 831 84.86 15.86 -55.57
CA ALA A 831 84.22 16.51 -56.71
C ALA A 831 84.76 17.94 -56.90
N TYR A 832 85.39 18.21 -58.05
CA TYR A 832 86.28 19.37 -58.23
C TYR A 832 85.60 20.70 -58.67
N VAL A 833 84.27 20.80 -58.60
CA VAL A 833 83.54 21.95 -59.20
C VAL A 833 83.41 23.14 -58.23
N TYR A 834 84.35 24.09 -58.35
CA TYR A 834 84.26 25.52 -58.01
C TYR A 834 83.14 25.98 -57.03
N ASN A 835 83.29 25.64 -55.75
CA ASN A 835 83.01 26.51 -54.59
C ASN A 835 83.31 25.76 -53.28
N ASN A 836 84.48 26.04 -52.69
CA ASN A 836 84.95 25.52 -51.39
C ASN A 836 85.00 23.97 -51.28
N ASP A 837 85.87 23.31 -52.05
CA ASP A 837 86.33 21.91 -51.86
C ASP A 837 85.27 20.93 -51.31
N LYS A 838 84.17 20.75 -52.06
CA LYS A 838 83.02 19.94 -51.63
C LYS A 838 83.31 18.44 -51.64
N ARG A 839 84.08 18.01 -50.65
CA ARG A 839 84.24 16.62 -50.20
C ARG A 839 82.85 16.02 -49.95
N SER A 840 82.50 14.99 -50.71
CA SER A 840 81.26 14.25 -50.50
C SER A 840 81.59 12.82 -50.10
N THR A 841 81.21 12.43 -48.88
CA THR A 841 81.09 11.00 -48.49
C THR A 841 79.73 10.42 -48.93
N TRP A 842 79.00 11.10 -49.82
CA TRP A 842 77.62 10.79 -50.18
C TRP A 842 77.42 10.66 -51.69
N TRP A 843 76.76 9.57 -52.03
CA TRP A 843 76.47 9.10 -53.37
C TRP A 843 74.97 8.93 -53.57
N VAL A 844 74.55 8.83 -54.81
CA VAL A 844 73.18 8.51 -55.20
C VAL A 844 73.24 7.29 -56.12
N ARG A 845 72.53 6.22 -55.76
CA ARG A 845 72.34 5.10 -56.67
C ARG A 845 71.31 5.50 -57.73
N VAL A 846 71.61 5.30 -59.02
CA VAL A 846 70.75 5.73 -60.13
C VAL A 846 70.47 4.61 -61.15
N GLU A 847 69.45 4.81 -61.99
CA GLU A 847 69.15 3.93 -63.12
C GLU A 847 69.63 4.55 -64.44
N TYR A 848 70.69 3.97 -65.01
CA TYR A 848 71.38 4.37 -66.25
C TYR A 848 72.04 3.12 -66.84
N SER A 849 71.41 2.40 -67.77
CA SER A 849 71.97 1.13 -68.30
C SER A 849 72.28 0.01 -67.26
N GLY A 850 71.68 0.07 -66.06
CA GLY A 850 71.52 -1.08 -65.15
C GLY A 850 72.43 -1.25 -63.92
N ARG A 851 73.56 -0.53 -63.76
CA ARG A 851 74.45 -0.64 -62.56
C ARG A 851 75.19 0.67 -62.24
N ASN A 852 74.70 1.51 -61.32
CA ASN A 852 75.19 2.90 -61.22
C ASN A 852 75.14 3.57 -59.85
N TYR A 853 76.13 4.43 -59.63
CA TYR A 853 76.24 5.45 -58.61
C TYR A 853 76.80 6.74 -59.21
N ILE A 854 76.34 7.89 -58.71
CA ILE A 854 76.84 9.24 -59.05
C ILE A 854 76.98 10.05 -57.74
N PRO A 855 78.04 10.86 -57.54
CA PRO A 855 78.17 11.72 -56.37
C PRO A 855 76.99 12.70 -56.25
N TRP A 856 76.52 12.94 -55.02
CA TRP A 856 75.36 13.83 -54.77
C TRP A 856 75.51 15.21 -55.45
N VAL A 857 76.69 15.83 -55.35
CA VAL A 857 76.93 17.20 -55.81
C VAL A 857 76.74 17.44 -57.32
N TRP A 858 76.54 16.38 -58.11
CA TRP A 858 76.20 16.45 -59.54
C TRP A 858 74.72 16.15 -59.84
N LEU A 859 73.88 15.99 -58.82
CA LEU A 859 72.43 15.83 -58.92
C LEU A 859 71.67 16.86 -58.08
N ASN A 860 70.79 17.62 -58.73
CA ASN A 860 69.65 18.27 -58.09
C ASN A 860 68.39 17.42 -58.33
N LEU A 861 67.45 17.40 -57.40
CA LEU A 861 66.15 16.75 -57.61
C LEU A 861 65.26 17.64 -58.49
N GLU A 862 64.40 17.05 -59.33
CA GLU A 862 63.64 17.81 -60.35
C GLU A 862 62.76 18.92 -59.79
N ASP A 863 62.12 18.70 -58.64
CA ASP A 863 61.25 19.68 -57.97
C ASP A 863 62.03 20.74 -57.16
N GLY A 864 63.37 20.75 -57.28
CA GLY A 864 64.27 21.62 -56.51
C GLY A 864 64.58 21.09 -55.09
N ASP A 865 64.07 19.92 -54.74
CA ASP A 865 64.18 19.33 -53.41
C ASP A 865 65.63 19.03 -52.98
N ASN A 866 65.89 19.17 -51.68
CA ASN A 866 67.18 18.85 -51.08
C ASN A 866 67.35 17.33 -50.96
N ILE A 867 68.50 16.77 -51.39
CA ILE A 867 68.73 15.32 -51.35
C ILE A 867 68.58 14.68 -49.95
N ASN A 868 68.58 15.47 -48.89
CA ASN A 868 68.29 15.00 -47.54
C ASN A 868 66.85 14.44 -47.38
N VAL A 869 65.96 14.62 -48.36
CA VAL A 869 64.67 13.90 -48.40
C VAL A 869 64.81 12.42 -48.78
N LEU A 870 65.87 12.02 -49.49
CA LEU A 870 66.13 10.60 -49.82
C LEU A 870 66.47 9.82 -48.54
N PRO A 871 65.90 8.62 -48.35
CA PRO A 871 66.41 7.69 -47.35
C PRO A 871 67.86 7.29 -47.68
N THR A 872 68.60 7.00 -46.62
CA THR A 872 70.06 6.84 -46.59
C THR A 872 70.60 5.50 -47.07
N CYS A 873 69.70 4.57 -47.45
CA CYS A 873 70.01 3.15 -47.68
C CYS A 873 70.92 2.58 -46.57
#